data_AF-A0A7C3GKD5-F1
#
_entry.id   AF-A0A7C3GKD5-F1
#
_cell.length_a   1.000
_cell.length_b   1.000
_cell.length_c   1.000
_cell.angle_alpha   90.00
_cell.angle_beta   90.00
_cell.angle_gamma   90.00
#
_symmetry.space_group_name_H-M   'P 1'
#
loop_
_entity.id
_entity.type
_entity.pdbx_description
1 polymer ?
#
loop_
_entity_poly.entity_id
_entity_poly.type
_entity_poly.pdbx_seq_one_letter_code
_entity_poly.pdbx_strand_id
1 'polypeptide(L)'
;WNEPGFDYTGAKGWLNPGQPGNWWENNPEPCDYKLQAPIFHFVRTMRIAYQVIKTHSPDDYVVLSGVGYESFLDAVLRNTDNPNGGTPTADYPLGGGAYFDVMGFHSYPHFDGSMREWNNALGGFEYFRHSDRGIEGFLAKKAVRQAHLEQYGYDGVTYPKKEWMITEYNVPRVSFPDPSNPNIALFGSDEGARNFIMKSYIAAMQEGLIQIHPYQVAERETAANADDSFDQMGFFENLNNVQHFNQVIHEQGIAYKTTTDMLYGKTYDAARTAQMNLPANIKGAAFKNTMGQYSYALWARTNTDMSEAVSATYSFPTNMNIGNVEKRIWNFGQTGNVTTVSSQNISLNGSPAFFTPTSNTAQGEITMSCPIDSVNMVLTATQQQGGTTYSWTTPTATTTCPLGGLTITQISGLTSGSFFPIGGQVIAYEARDACGNLVECGFTVDVRSTGGGIGDATTGCHASRDGFNFIGNYGGHKYFVSKQAMTYAQGLAVTAGHGGYMASIDDAAENAYITYWNNDQVFLGMNDVAQEGNVVWQSGGAVGYTNFDNCVWCSNNTSTNDAVEFHPWNGKWNWIPATDVRKIMMEIPCAETLGCGCPTNNEPVCGADGTTYLNACEAECSGVFNYTYGSCGNTTTETYFQTCPNNITMTAPDANGAIVSWNEPTIFNTCPAGYTLSQSSGNANGSLFPVGTTQVTYSLSSGGGCDAATGTCSFSVTVNPPSGGGCTAPASLAGFTSLGEFGTSKYYLSNGTAQPAAAQSVAASFGGNLVTINSAAENNFIQQNISDMVYIGLNDVQSEGNLVWTNGDALTYDNINPCGFCNGNSASLDYVIMQPWDGGWSFSSQWNSRKYIVEIPCGGSTGSVITMTCPSDMTLTLPNGATTMEVHYAPPMITTTCANGGLDFNLINGIASGAFVGAGTHVISYEGTDACGSSETCTFTITVQAGSTGGGCSGEITGFTTLGEFGTSKYYLSNDISRPTDAQAVAESHGGYLTTISSQSENDFIQQNISEMVYIGLHDQNTEGILEWFNGEALSFNNVNPCGFCNENSADMDYVIMAPWNGDWSFSNFYNNRKYVMEIPCGGTSNGNITENCPASATVTTSVGATTAIINFSP
;
A
#
# COMPACT_ATOMS: atom_id res chain seq x y z
N TRP A 1 -6.76 11.10 11.03
CA TRP A 1 -7.69 12.14 11.53
C TRP A 1 -9.05 12.02 10.89
N ASN A 2 -10.08 11.81 11.71
CA ASN A 2 -11.50 11.63 11.36
C ASN A 2 -12.32 12.93 11.55
N GLU A 3 -11.66 14.07 11.62
CA GLU A 3 -12.25 15.36 11.97
C GLU A 3 -12.74 16.12 10.72
N PRO A 4 -14.07 16.32 10.50
CA PRO A 4 -14.58 17.02 9.32
C PRO A 4 -14.10 18.47 9.19
N GLY A 5 -13.91 19.17 10.32
CA GLY A 5 -13.49 20.58 10.35
C GLY A 5 -11.99 20.79 10.51
N PHE A 6 -11.16 19.80 10.16
CA PHE A 6 -9.71 19.93 10.28
C PHE A 6 -9.15 20.86 9.19
N ASP A 7 -8.59 21.99 9.60
CA ASP A 7 -7.85 22.95 8.78
C ASP A 7 -6.52 22.35 8.33
N TYR A 8 -6.39 22.06 7.04
CA TYR A 8 -5.17 21.52 6.44
C TYR A 8 -4.14 22.59 6.11
N THR A 9 -4.58 23.84 5.91
CA THR A 9 -3.67 24.97 5.70
C THR A 9 -2.88 25.30 6.95
N GLY A 10 -3.39 24.91 8.13
CA GLY A 10 -2.85 25.32 9.42
C GLY A 10 -2.81 26.83 9.56
N ALA A 11 -3.71 27.57 8.92
CA ALA A 11 -3.63 29.02 8.74
C ALA A 11 -4.98 29.76 8.75
N LYS A 12 -6.12 29.08 8.95
CA LYS A 12 -7.48 29.66 8.81
C LYS A 12 -8.41 29.31 9.97
N GLY A 13 -8.49 28.03 10.34
CA GLY A 13 -9.41 27.51 11.35
C GLY A 13 -9.00 27.87 12.78
N TRP A 14 -7.70 27.93 13.08
CA TRP A 14 -7.20 28.31 14.40
C TRP A 14 -7.12 29.83 14.63
N LEU A 15 -7.28 30.65 13.58
CA LEU A 15 -7.21 32.10 13.69
C LEU A 15 -8.34 32.67 14.55
N ASN A 16 -8.02 33.73 15.29
CA ASN A 16 -9.01 34.48 16.07
C ASN A 16 -9.87 35.38 15.14
N PRO A 17 -11.08 35.77 15.57
CA PRO A 17 -11.88 36.78 14.88
C PRO A 17 -11.09 38.07 14.60
N GLY A 18 -11.32 38.70 13.46
CA GLY A 18 -10.60 39.89 12.99
C GLY A 18 -9.21 39.65 12.40
N GLN A 19 -8.67 38.42 12.43
CA GLN A 19 -7.44 38.07 11.70
C GLN A 19 -7.77 37.75 10.23
N PRO A 20 -7.10 38.32 9.20
CA PRO A 20 -7.48 38.12 7.81
C PRO A 20 -7.58 36.63 7.40
N GLY A 21 -8.71 36.24 6.81
CA GLY A 21 -8.97 34.86 6.37
C GLY A 21 -9.39 33.88 7.46
N ASN A 22 -9.65 34.33 8.70
CA ASN A 22 -10.19 33.46 9.75
C ASN A 22 -11.56 32.89 9.37
N TRP A 23 -11.84 31.66 9.79
CA TRP A 23 -13.13 31.01 9.51
C TRP A 23 -14.33 31.50 10.33
N TRP A 24 -14.17 32.40 11.31
CA TRP A 24 -15.32 33.00 12.03
C TRP A 24 -16.05 34.03 11.16
N GLU A 25 -15.31 34.74 10.32
CA GLU A 25 -15.84 35.82 9.47
C GLU A 25 -15.98 35.40 8.00
N ASN A 26 -15.28 34.33 7.59
CA ASN A 26 -15.25 33.80 6.22
C ASN A 26 -15.65 32.32 6.25
N ASN A 27 -16.40 31.85 5.25
CA ASN A 27 -16.67 30.41 5.15
C ASN A 27 -15.37 29.64 4.87
N PRO A 28 -15.19 28.42 5.41
CA PRO A 28 -14.12 27.54 4.97
C PRO A 28 -14.24 27.34 3.47
N GLU A 29 -13.21 27.72 2.73
CA GLU A 29 -13.14 27.39 1.31
C GLU A 29 -12.91 25.88 1.17
N PRO A 30 -13.40 25.22 0.11
CA PRO A 30 -13.25 23.77 -0.07
C PRO A 30 -11.83 23.26 0.19
N CYS A 31 -10.83 23.96 -0.33
CA CYS A 31 -9.42 23.59 -0.18
C CYS A 31 -8.85 23.79 1.24
N ASP A 32 -9.48 24.57 2.11
CA ASP A 32 -8.92 24.84 3.44
C ASP A 32 -8.99 23.60 4.36
N TYR A 33 -9.87 22.62 4.09
CA TYR A 33 -10.30 21.64 5.11
C TYR A 33 -10.83 20.30 4.57
N LYS A 34 -11.04 19.35 5.50
CA LYS A 34 -11.29 17.93 5.19
C LYS A 34 -12.49 17.60 4.30
N LEU A 35 -13.54 18.42 4.25
CA LEU A 35 -14.70 18.07 3.44
C LEU A 35 -14.58 18.39 1.96
N GLN A 36 -13.58 19.17 1.53
CA GLN A 36 -13.37 19.56 0.12
C GLN A 36 -14.63 20.06 -0.60
N ALA A 37 -15.53 20.68 0.15
CA ALA A 37 -16.81 21.15 -0.33
C ALA A 37 -17.16 22.47 0.35
N PRO A 38 -18.00 23.33 -0.26
CA PRO A 38 -18.49 24.51 0.42
C PRO A 38 -19.32 24.10 1.65
N ILE A 39 -19.19 24.81 2.77
CA ILE A 39 -19.79 24.43 4.06
C ILE A 39 -21.32 24.15 3.99
N PHE A 40 -22.06 24.81 3.09
CA PHE A 40 -23.49 24.58 2.88
C PHE A 40 -23.82 23.22 2.22
N HIS A 41 -22.87 22.57 1.53
CA HIS A 41 -23.00 21.18 1.08
C HIS A 41 -22.92 20.21 2.26
N PHE A 42 -22.03 20.46 3.23
CA PHE A 42 -21.98 19.67 4.46
C PHE A 42 -23.27 19.83 5.27
N VAL A 43 -23.78 21.06 5.42
CA VAL A 43 -25.08 21.33 6.04
C VAL A 43 -26.22 20.59 5.32
N ARG A 44 -26.16 20.46 3.98
CA ARG A 44 -27.10 19.64 3.21
C ARG A 44 -27.00 18.16 3.52
N THR A 45 -25.78 17.62 3.59
CA THR A 45 -25.55 16.21 3.96
C THR A 45 -26.10 15.93 5.35
N MET A 46 -25.85 16.81 6.32
CA MET A 46 -26.43 16.73 7.67
C MET A 46 -27.96 16.76 7.61
N ARG A 47 -28.59 17.67 6.85
CA ARG A 47 -30.06 17.69 6.68
C ARG A 47 -30.59 16.37 6.13
N ILE A 48 -29.95 15.82 5.10
CA ILE A 48 -30.39 14.57 4.45
C ILE A 48 -30.26 13.41 5.44
N ALA A 49 -29.10 13.26 6.09
CA ALA A 49 -28.89 12.24 7.12
C ALA A 49 -29.92 12.36 8.25
N TYR A 50 -30.14 13.57 8.76
CA TYR A 50 -31.14 13.85 9.80
C TYR A 50 -32.56 13.46 9.36
N GLN A 51 -32.98 13.85 8.16
CA GLN A 51 -34.31 13.50 7.64
C GLN A 51 -34.48 12.00 7.44
N VAL A 52 -33.48 11.29 6.89
CA VAL A 52 -33.54 9.84 6.69
C VAL A 52 -33.58 9.11 8.03
N ILE A 53 -32.64 9.40 8.94
CA ILE A 53 -32.55 8.77 10.26
C ILE A 53 -33.84 9.02 11.04
N LYS A 54 -34.29 10.27 11.19
CA LYS A 54 -35.52 10.58 11.94
C LYS A 54 -36.81 10.04 11.30
N THR A 55 -36.80 9.67 10.02
CA THR A 55 -37.94 9.01 9.36
C THR A 55 -38.01 7.51 9.67
N HIS A 56 -36.86 6.83 9.73
CA HIS A 56 -36.80 5.38 9.94
C HIS A 56 -36.61 4.97 11.40
N SER A 57 -35.93 5.80 12.18
CA SER A 57 -35.62 5.61 13.60
C SER A 57 -35.62 6.96 14.31
N PRO A 58 -36.81 7.48 14.70
CA PRO A 58 -36.94 8.84 15.25
C PRO A 58 -36.18 9.07 16.57
N ASP A 59 -35.94 7.99 17.32
CA ASP A 59 -35.26 8.01 18.62
C ASP A 59 -33.72 7.97 18.50
N ASP A 60 -33.15 7.63 17.33
CA ASP A 60 -31.71 7.56 17.12
C ASP A 60 -31.08 8.96 17.00
N TYR A 61 -29.94 9.16 17.66
CA TYR A 61 -29.23 10.44 17.66
C TYR A 61 -28.39 10.68 16.39
N VAL A 62 -28.46 11.91 15.88
CA VAL A 62 -27.50 12.41 14.88
C VAL A 62 -26.41 13.21 15.60
N VAL A 63 -25.15 12.79 15.43
CA VAL A 63 -23.99 13.35 16.13
C VAL A 63 -23.15 14.18 15.18
N LEU A 64 -22.85 15.43 15.56
CA LEU A 64 -21.76 16.20 14.97
C LEU A 64 -20.56 16.13 15.90
N SER A 65 -19.52 15.37 15.52
CA SER A 65 -18.28 15.23 16.32
C SER A 65 -17.02 15.50 15.51
N GLY A 66 -15.88 15.57 16.20
CA GLY A 66 -14.58 15.77 15.58
C GLY A 66 -14.48 17.10 14.82
N VAL A 67 -15.15 18.17 15.27
CA VAL A 67 -15.23 19.43 14.50
C VAL A 67 -13.90 20.15 14.25
N GLY A 68 -12.78 19.66 14.80
CA GLY A 68 -11.46 20.29 14.70
C GLY A 68 -11.42 21.62 15.47
N TYR A 69 -11.84 22.68 14.80
CA TYR A 69 -11.77 24.06 15.29
C TYR A 69 -13.15 24.63 15.68
N GLU A 70 -13.18 25.54 16.65
CA GLU A 70 -14.42 26.20 17.10
C GLU A 70 -15.04 27.07 15.99
N SER A 71 -14.19 27.67 15.15
CA SER A 71 -14.57 28.45 13.97
C SER A 71 -15.27 27.63 12.89
N PHE A 72 -14.99 26.31 12.82
CA PHE A 72 -15.70 25.40 11.95
C PHE A 72 -17.13 25.15 12.45
N LEU A 73 -17.32 25.02 13.77
CA LEU A 73 -18.65 24.96 14.36
C LEU A 73 -19.44 26.25 14.07
N ASP A 74 -18.82 27.43 14.18
CA ASP A 74 -19.44 28.71 13.78
C ASP A 74 -19.89 28.69 12.32
N ALA A 75 -19.03 28.19 11.41
CA ALA A 75 -19.35 28.05 10.00
C ALA A 75 -20.54 27.09 9.74
N VAL A 76 -20.62 25.96 10.45
CA VAL A 76 -21.77 25.05 10.39
C VAL A 76 -23.06 25.71 10.91
N LEU A 77 -22.97 26.50 11.99
CA LEU A 77 -24.13 27.11 12.63
C LEU A 77 -24.72 28.28 11.83
N ARG A 78 -23.88 29.13 11.23
CA ARG A 78 -24.32 30.32 10.49
C ARG A 78 -24.79 30.05 9.06
N ASN A 79 -24.39 28.93 8.46
CA ASN A 79 -24.78 28.56 7.10
C ASN A 79 -25.97 27.59 7.08
N THR A 80 -26.87 27.79 6.11
CA THR A 80 -27.97 26.90 5.75
C THR A 80 -27.57 25.95 4.62
N ASP A 81 -28.43 25.02 4.21
CA ASP A 81 -28.19 24.16 3.03
C ASP A 81 -28.52 24.82 1.68
N ASN A 82 -28.71 26.15 1.65
CA ASN A 82 -28.91 26.91 0.41
C ASN A 82 -27.69 26.76 -0.52
N PRO A 83 -27.85 26.28 -1.78
CA PRO A 83 -26.74 26.19 -2.74
C PRO A 83 -26.13 27.56 -3.09
N ASN A 84 -26.87 28.65 -2.90
CA ASN A 84 -26.42 30.00 -3.17
C ASN A 84 -25.70 30.58 -1.93
N GLY A 85 -24.52 30.04 -1.64
CA GLY A 85 -23.61 30.56 -0.61
C GLY A 85 -24.11 30.37 0.84
N GLY A 86 -24.97 29.39 1.12
CA GLY A 86 -25.44 29.09 2.48
C GLY A 86 -26.36 30.13 3.12
N THR A 87 -26.69 31.22 2.43
CA THR A 87 -27.50 32.32 2.98
C THR A 87 -28.94 31.90 3.33
N PRO A 88 -29.51 32.30 4.49
CA PRO A 88 -30.88 31.95 4.84
C PRO A 88 -31.91 32.54 3.87
N THR A 89 -32.88 31.73 3.43
CA THR A 89 -34.02 32.16 2.61
C THR A 89 -35.32 31.51 3.10
N ALA A 90 -36.46 31.80 2.45
CA ALA A 90 -37.72 31.15 2.76
C ALA A 90 -37.70 29.64 2.49
N ASP A 91 -36.95 29.20 1.47
CA ASP A 91 -36.81 27.79 1.08
C ASP A 91 -35.71 27.07 1.89
N TYR A 92 -34.73 27.83 2.39
CA TYR A 92 -33.62 27.36 3.23
C TYR A 92 -33.52 28.18 4.53
N PRO A 93 -34.46 28.02 5.49
CA PRO A 93 -34.55 28.92 6.66
C PRO A 93 -33.68 28.52 7.86
N LEU A 94 -33.08 27.32 7.86
CA LEU A 94 -32.39 26.75 9.03
C LEU A 94 -30.90 26.49 8.76
N GLY A 95 -30.06 26.89 9.72
CA GLY A 95 -28.62 26.61 9.72
C GLY A 95 -28.28 25.18 10.15
N GLY A 96 -27.02 24.76 9.99
CA GLY A 96 -26.57 23.39 10.28
C GLY A 96 -26.82 22.90 11.70
N GLY A 97 -26.95 23.82 12.67
CA GLY A 97 -27.40 23.51 14.02
C GLY A 97 -28.78 22.83 14.11
N ALA A 98 -29.63 22.93 13.09
CA ALA A 98 -30.94 22.26 13.08
C ALA A 98 -30.87 20.76 12.78
N TYR A 99 -29.72 20.27 12.30
CA TYR A 99 -29.59 18.93 11.70
C TYR A 99 -28.67 17.97 12.48
N PHE A 100 -28.48 18.22 13.78
CA PHE A 100 -27.87 17.27 14.71
C PHE A 100 -28.47 17.40 16.11
N ASP A 101 -28.45 16.33 16.89
CA ASP A 101 -28.96 16.29 18.27
C ASP A 101 -27.83 16.41 19.30
N VAL A 102 -26.68 15.75 19.04
CA VAL A 102 -25.57 15.61 19.97
C VAL A 102 -24.33 16.34 19.45
N MET A 103 -23.74 17.19 20.29
CA MET A 103 -22.42 17.77 20.07
C MET A 103 -21.35 16.82 20.63
N GLY A 104 -20.55 16.24 19.74
CA GLY A 104 -19.39 15.43 20.08
C GLY A 104 -18.07 16.22 19.97
N PHE A 105 -17.05 15.80 20.71
CA PHE A 105 -15.69 16.31 20.56
C PHE A 105 -14.64 15.27 20.95
N HIS A 106 -13.38 15.54 20.60
CA HIS A 106 -12.21 14.81 21.06
C HIS A 106 -11.53 15.57 22.21
N SER A 107 -10.96 14.83 23.16
CA SER A 107 -10.16 15.45 24.24
C SER A 107 -8.95 14.60 24.57
N TYR A 108 -7.77 15.18 24.35
CA TYR A 108 -6.49 14.53 24.52
C TYR A 108 -5.55 15.50 25.25
N PRO A 109 -5.76 15.71 26.57
CA PRO A 109 -5.22 16.90 27.25
C PRO A 109 -3.70 16.99 27.32
N HIS A 110 -3.00 15.88 27.06
CA HIS A 110 -1.54 15.82 26.97
C HIS A 110 -0.99 16.53 25.73
N PHE A 111 -1.73 16.60 24.60
CA PHE A 111 -1.31 17.31 23.38
C PHE A 111 -2.20 18.52 23.03
N ASP A 112 -3.50 18.50 23.37
CA ASP A 112 -4.51 19.42 22.81
C ASP A 112 -4.47 20.88 23.33
N GLY A 113 -3.37 21.27 23.98
CA GLY A 113 -3.15 22.56 24.61
C GLY A 113 -3.68 22.69 26.04
N SER A 114 -4.56 21.80 26.50
CA SER A 114 -5.21 21.90 27.81
C SER A 114 -4.27 22.03 29.00
N MET A 115 -3.11 21.36 28.98
CA MET A 115 -2.16 21.32 30.10
C MET A 115 -1.11 22.45 30.08
N ARG A 116 -1.30 23.52 29.31
CA ARG A 116 -0.38 24.68 29.29
C ARG A 116 -1.10 26.03 29.16
N GLU A 117 -0.47 27.09 29.63
CA GLU A 117 -0.95 28.48 29.47
C GLU A 117 0.21 29.40 29.07
N TRP A 118 -0.03 30.39 28.21
CA TRP A 118 1.02 31.32 27.77
C TRP A 118 1.37 32.32 28.88
N ASN A 119 2.63 32.38 29.28
CA ASN A 119 3.12 33.27 30.33
C ASN A 119 4.14 34.28 29.77
N ASN A 120 3.71 35.53 29.65
CA ASN A 120 4.54 36.65 29.17
C ASN A 120 5.81 36.89 30.00
N ALA A 121 5.85 36.50 31.28
CA ALA A 121 7.03 36.65 32.13
C ALA A 121 8.08 35.54 31.89
N LEU A 122 7.64 34.37 31.39
CA LEU A 122 8.53 33.29 30.95
C LEU A 122 8.96 33.44 29.49
N GLY A 123 8.21 34.21 28.68
CA GLY A 123 8.39 34.27 27.23
C GLY A 123 8.00 32.96 26.54
N GLY A 124 7.10 32.18 27.16
CA GLY A 124 6.75 30.83 26.73
C GLY A 124 5.60 30.26 27.55
N PHE A 125 5.36 28.96 27.42
CA PHE A 125 4.29 28.26 28.13
C PHE A 125 4.68 27.88 29.56
N GLU A 126 3.75 28.10 30.49
CA GLU A 126 3.74 27.50 31.83
C GLU A 126 2.93 26.20 31.76
N TYR A 127 3.42 25.12 32.38
CA TYR A 127 2.88 23.77 32.25
C TYR A 127 2.22 23.29 33.53
N PHE A 128 1.11 22.55 33.35
CA PHE A 128 0.25 22.02 34.40
C PHE A 128 -0.13 20.57 34.07
N ARG A 129 0.89 19.72 33.81
CA ARG A 129 0.72 18.34 33.33
C ARG A 129 0.32 17.39 34.46
N HIS A 130 -0.96 17.39 34.81
CA HIS A 130 -1.57 16.48 35.77
C HIS A 130 -3.06 16.25 35.47
N SER A 131 -3.61 15.12 35.93
CA SER A 131 -4.94 14.63 35.57
C SER A 131 -6.10 15.57 35.95
N ASP A 132 -5.99 16.33 37.05
CA ASP A 132 -6.97 17.37 37.41
C ASP A 132 -7.01 18.54 36.41
N ARG A 133 -5.87 18.93 35.82
CA ARG A 133 -5.86 19.91 34.73
C ARG A 133 -6.37 19.28 33.44
N GLY A 134 -6.08 18.01 33.21
CA GLY A 134 -6.62 17.26 32.08
C GLY A 134 -8.14 17.32 32.00
N ILE A 135 -8.83 17.03 33.11
CA ILE A 135 -10.30 17.18 33.15
C ILE A 135 -10.77 18.63 33.06
N GLU A 136 -9.98 19.61 33.52
CA GLU A 136 -10.35 21.03 33.41
C GLU A 136 -10.33 21.52 31.95
N GLY A 137 -9.38 21.05 31.14
CA GLY A 137 -9.36 21.30 29.69
C GLY A 137 -10.50 20.62 28.94
N PHE A 138 -10.79 19.36 29.28
CA PHE A 138 -11.98 18.64 28.80
C PHE A 138 -13.28 19.44 29.05
N LEU A 139 -13.46 19.94 30.28
CA LEU A 139 -14.63 20.77 30.66
C LEU A 139 -14.64 22.12 29.91
N ALA A 140 -13.47 22.75 29.72
CA ALA A 140 -13.36 24.01 28.98
C ALA A 140 -13.79 23.86 27.51
N LYS A 141 -13.38 22.78 26.83
CA LYS A 141 -13.79 22.48 25.43
C LYS A 141 -15.31 22.35 25.27
N LYS A 142 -16.00 21.73 26.23
CA LYS A 142 -17.47 21.71 26.30
C LYS A 142 -18.03 23.12 26.49
N ALA A 143 -17.54 23.85 27.50
CA ALA A 143 -18.06 25.16 27.86
C ALA A 143 -17.96 26.21 26.72
N VAL A 144 -16.84 26.21 25.98
CA VAL A 144 -16.64 27.09 24.81
C VAL A 144 -17.67 26.78 23.72
N ARG A 145 -17.81 25.50 23.33
CA ARG A 145 -18.81 25.07 22.33
C ARG A 145 -20.24 25.34 22.78
N GLN A 146 -20.56 25.16 24.06
CA GLN A 146 -21.90 25.41 24.59
C GLN A 146 -22.25 26.91 24.52
N ALA A 147 -21.35 27.78 25.01
CA ALA A 147 -21.56 29.23 24.92
C ALA A 147 -21.75 29.69 23.47
N HIS A 148 -21.07 29.02 22.54
CA HIS A 148 -21.19 29.30 21.11
C HIS A 148 -22.51 28.80 20.49
N LEU A 149 -22.96 27.58 20.83
CA LEU A 149 -24.30 27.08 20.46
C LEU A 149 -25.42 27.98 21.00
N GLU A 150 -25.26 28.51 22.22
CA GLU A 150 -26.20 29.46 22.83
C GLU A 150 -26.24 30.80 22.08
N GLN A 151 -25.14 31.27 21.48
CA GLN A 151 -25.13 32.47 20.61
C GLN A 151 -26.00 32.32 19.35
N TYR A 152 -26.11 31.10 18.82
CA TYR A 152 -26.99 30.76 17.69
C TYR A 152 -28.41 30.34 18.11
N GLY A 153 -28.77 30.50 19.38
CA GLY A 153 -30.11 30.23 19.90
C GLY A 153 -30.39 28.79 20.30
N TYR A 154 -29.39 27.90 20.38
CA TYR A 154 -29.56 26.54 20.93
C TYR A 154 -29.52 26.55 22.47
N ASP A 155 -30.34 27.43 23.05
CA ASP A 155 -30.41 27.78 24.47
C ASP A 155 -31.56 27.08 25.23
N GLY A 156 -32.39 26.31 24.54
CA GLY A 156 -33.60 25.66 25.07
C GLY A 156 -34.84 26.57 25.10
N VAL A 157 -34.74 27.80 24.59
CA VAL A 157 -35.83 28.78 24.48
C VAL A 157 -36.15 29.06 23.01
N THR A 158 -35.13 29.32 22.20
CA THR A 158 -35.27 29.58 20.76
C THR A 158 -35.23 28.27 19.97
N TYR A 159 -34.19 27.47 20.20
CA TYR A 159 -34.05 26.10 19.69
C TYR A 159 -33.69 25.13 20.84
N PRO A 160 -33.96 23.83 20.72
CA PRO A 160 -33.55 22.83 21.72
C PRO A 160 -32.05 22.87 21.98
N LYS A 161 -31.64 22.67 23.24
CA LYS A 161 -30.24 22.45 23.58
C LYS A 161 -29.70 21.18 22.93
N LYS A 162 -28.39 21.13 22.73
CA LYS A 162 -27.68 19.92 22.28
C LYS A 162 -27.31 19.04 23.46
N GLU A 163 -27.43 17.73 23.26
CA GLU A 163 -26.83 16.73 24.13
C GLU A 163 -25.32 16.67 23.89
N TRP A 164 -24.57 16.02 24.78
CA TRP A 164 -23.10 16.03 24.75
C TRP A 164 -22.47 14.64 24.85
N MET A 165 -21.45 14.39 24.05
CA MET A 165 -20.62 13.19 24.17
C MET A 165 -19.14 13.46 23.88
N ILE A 166 -18.28 12.53 24.27
CA ILE A 166 -16.90 12.46 23.79
C ILE A 166 -16.79 11.25 22.85
N THR A 167 -16.40 11.45 21.59
CA THR A 167 -16.17 10.33 20.67
C THR A 167 -14.78 9.73 20.79
N GLU A 168 -13.80 10.48 21.32
CA GLU A 168 -12.46 9.97 21.63
C GLU A 168 -11.83 10.75 22.79
N TYR A 169 -11.30 10.05 23.80
CA TYR A 169 -10.37 10.64 24.78
C TYR A 169 -9.41 9.61 25.36
N ASN A 170 -8.16 10.02 25.57
CA ASN A 170 -7.27 9.36 26.54
C ASN A 170 -6.04 10.23 26.85
N VAL A 171 -5.16 9.72 27.71
CA VAL A 171 -3.77 10.18 27.87
C VAL A 171 -2.85 8.95 27.93
N PRO A 172 -1.58 9.05 27.51
CA PRO A 172 -0.70 7.88 27.47
C PRO A 172 -0.25 7.46 28.88
N ARG A 173 0.02 6.16 29.06
CA ARG A 173 0.63 5.64 30.29
C ARG A 173 2.16 5.79 30.33
N VAL A 174 2.77 6.24 29.23
CA VAL A 174 4.19 6.58 29.09
C VAL A 174 4.30 8.04 28.63
N SER A 175 5.33 8.77 29.05
CA SER A 175 5.57 10.16 28.64
C SER A 175 6.38 10.18 27.33
N PHE A 176 5.97 11.02 26.38
CA PHE A 176 6.56 11.17 25.04
C PHE A 176 7.05 12.61 24.84
N PRO A 177 8.00 12.90 23.95
CA PRO A 177 8.34 14.27 23.56
C PRO A 177 7.16 14.97 22.85
N ASP A 178 7.03 16.30 23.01
CA ASP A 178 6.11 17.14 22.23
C ASP A 178 6.61 17.19 20.77
N PRO A 179 5.78 16.84 19.77
CA PRO A 179 6.20 16.83 18.36
C PRO A 179 6.73 18.18 17.87
N SER A 180 6.26 19.30 18.44
CA SER A 180 6.72 20.65 18.10
C SER A 180 8.01 21.07 18.83
N ASN A 181 8.38 20.38 19.90
CA ASN A 181 9.62 20.62 20.64
C ASN A 181 10.02 19.41 21.51
N PRO A 182 11.00 18.59 21.08
CA PRO A 182 11.34 17.35 21.78
C PRO A 182 11.97 17.54 23.18
N ASN A 183 12.27 18.78 23.59
CA ASN A 183 12.72 19.09 24.96
C ASN A 183 11.55 19.20 25.96
N ILE A 184 10.31 19.19 25.49
CA ILE A 184 9.10 19.23 26.32
C ILE A 184 8.52 17.82 26.39
N ALA A 185 8.49 17.23 27.59
CA ALA A 185 7.79 15.97 27.82
C ALA A 185 6.27 16.19 27.89
N LEU A 186 5.48 15.47 27.10
CA LEU A 186 4.03 15.41 27.22
C LEU A 186 3.62 14.66 28.49
N PHE A 187 2.41 14.93 28.99
CA PHE A 187 1.88 14.21 30.15
C PHE A 187 1.68 12.73 29.84
N GLY A 188 2.34 11.85 30.60
CA GLY A 188 2.11 10.41 30.55
C GLY A 188 2.78 9.66 31.70
N SER A 189 2.03 8.77 32.33
CA SER A 189 2.48 7.83 33.38
C SER A 189 1.32 6.89 33.73
N ASP A 190 1.59 5.68 34.23
CA ASP A 190 0.53 4.76 34.68
C ASP A 190 -0.42 5.42 35.68
N GLU A 191 0.12 6.07 36.71
CA GLU A 191 -0.67 6.79 37.72
C GLU A 191 -1.42 7.99 37.13
N GLY A 192 -0.84 8.71 36.16
CA GLY A 192 -1.48 9.83 35.47
C GLY A 192 -2.66 9.39 34.60
N ALA A 193 -2.48 8.36 33.77
CA ALA A 193 -3.52 7.78 32.91
C ALA A 193 -4.64 7.14 33.73
N ARG A 194 -4.29 6.35 34.75
CA ARG A 194 -5.20 5.80 35.75
C ARG A 194 -6.05 6.88 36.42
N ASN A 195 -5.42 7.97 36.89
CA ASN A 195 -6.17 9.03 37.57
C ASN A 195 -7.03 9.83 36.58
N PHE A 196 -6.54 10.07 35.36
CA PHE A 196 -7.29 10.77 34.31
C PHE A 196 -8.56 9.99 33.91
N ILE A 197 -8.46 8.71 33.56
CA ILE A 197 -9.62 7.95 33.06
C ILE A 197 -10.76 7.88 34.09
N MET A 198 -10.43 7.73 35.39
CA MET A 198 -11.41 7.77 36.48
C MET A 198 -12.06 9.15 36.62
N LYS A 199 -11.24 10.21 36.62
CA LYS A 199 -11.70 11.60 36.80
C LYS A 199 -12.55 12.06 35.62
N SER A 200 -12.22 11.67 34.39
CA SER A 200 -12.97 12.00 33.18
C SER A 200 -14.37 11.38 33.18
N TYR A 201 -14.52 10.12 33.59
CA TYR A 201 -15.85 9.51 33.73
C TYR A 201 -16.70 10.19 34.81
N ILE A 202 -16.11 10.52 35.97
CA ILE A 202 -16.77 11.29 37.02
C ILE A 202 -17.22 12.67 36.50
N ALA A 203 -16.32 13.41 35.84
CA ALA A 203 -16.59 14.73 35.30
C ALA A 203 -17.68 14.69 34.21
N ALA A 204 -17.65 13.70 33.32
CA ALA A 204 -18.67 13.50 32.29
C ALA A 204 -20.07 13.30 32.89
N MET A 205 -20.20 12.50 33.96
CA MET A 205 -21.47 12.34 34.67
C MET A 205 -21.90 13.61 35.42
N GLN A 206 -20.97 14.39 35.97
CA GLN A 206 -21.30 15.68 36.60
C GLN A 206 -21.86 16.69 35.59
N GLU A 207 -21.37 16.62 34.35
CA GLU A 207 -21.73 17.48 33.23
C GLU A 207 -22.90 16.96 32.38
N GLY A 208 -23.47 15.80 32.72
CA GLY A 208 -24.60 15.21 31.99
C GLY A 208 -24.27 14.75 30.56
N LEU A 209 -23.03 14.33 30.28
CA LEU A 209 -22.71 13.72 28.99
C LEU A 209 -23.40 12.36 28.86
N ILE A 210 -23.99 12.09 27.69
CA ILE A 210 -24.71 10.84 27.42
C ILE A 210 -23.76 9.66 27.17
N GLN A 211 -22.55 9.93 26.68
CA GLN A 211 -21.53 8.91 26.41
C GLN A 211 -20.12 9.51 26.37
N ILE A 212 -19.13 8.71 26.75
CA ILE A 212 -17.70 9.00 26.50
C ILE A 212 -17.01 7.73 26.00
N HIS A 213 -16.13 7.85 25.01
CA HIS A 213 -15.45 6.71 24.39
C HIS A 213 -13.93 6.79 24.56
N PRO A 214 -13.33 5.93 25.41
CA PRO A 214 -11.87 5.88 25.61
C PRO A 214 -11.16 5.51 24.31
N TYR A 215 -10.07 6.22 23.98
CA TYR A 215 -9.28 5.88 22.79
C TYR A 215 -8.45 4.61 23.01
N GLN A 216 -8.80 3.61 22.21
CA GLN A 216 -8.35 2.22 22.11
C GLN A 216 -8.37 1.32 23.37
N VAL A 217 -8.81 0.08 23.16
CA VAL A 217 -8.94 -0.95 24.21
C VAL A 217 -7.59 -1.59 24.53
N ALA A 218 -6.70 -1.72 23.57
CA ALA A 218 -5.37 -2.29 23.75
C ALA A 218 -4.29 -1.38 23.15
N GLU A 219 -3.04 -1.52 23.57
CA GLU A 219 -1.91 -0.77 23.02
C GLU A 219 -1.69 -1.16 21.55
N ARG A 220 -1.49 -0.17 20.67
CA ARG A 220 -1.27 -0.42 19.23
C ARG A 220 0.10 -1.03 18.97
N GLU A 221 1.10 -0.65 19.77
CA GLU A 221 2.46 -1.15 19.73
C GLU A 221 2.97 -1.47 21.14
N THR A 222 4.02 -2.30 21.22
CA THR A 222 4.70 -2.53 22.50
C THR A 222 5.49 -1.28 22.92
N ALA A 223 5.75 -1.09 24.21
CA ALA A 223 6.55 0.04 24.71
C ALA A 223 7.99 0.13 24.15
N ALA A 224 8.49 -0.91 23.47
CA ALA A 224 9.78 -0.91 22.77
C ALA A 224 9.70 -0.41 21.31
N ASN A 225 8.50 -0.42 20.72
CA ASN A 225 8.20 -0.04 19.34
C ASN A 225 7.26 1.18 19.25
N ALA A 226 6.87 1.77 20.38
CA ALA A 226 5.92 2.88 20.42
C ALA A 226 6.60 4.17 19.94
N ASP A 227 6.20 4.64 18.75
CA ASP A 227 6.75 5.83 18.11
C ASP A 227 5.96 7.11 18.46
N ASP A 228 4.68 6.98 18.81
CA ASP A 228 3.84 8.11 19.21
C ASP A 228 3.05 7.87 20.51
N SER A 229 2.50 8.96 21.08
CA SER A 229 1.79 8.87 22.36
C SER A 229 0.52 8.01 22.32
N PHE A 230 -0.13 7.88 21.17
CA PHE A 230 -1.37 7.12 21.02
C PHE A 230 -1.13 5.60 21.16
N ASP A 231 0.06 5.10 20.80
CA ASP A 231 0.44 3.68 20.94
C ASP A 231 0.21 3.14 22.35
N GLN A 232 0.50 3.96 23.37
CA GLN A 232 0.52 3.59 24.79
C GLN A 232 -0.72 4.10 25.55
N MET A 233 -1.89 4.11 24.88
CA MET A 233 -3.19 4.49 25.46
C MET A 233 -4.12 3.31 25.80
N GLY A 234 -3.74 2.07 25.53
CA GLY A 234 -4.60 0.89 25.70
C GLY A 234 -4.92 0.49 27.15
N PHE A 235 -6.14 0.00 27.40
CA PHE A 235 -6.48 -0.65 28.68
C PHE A 235 -5.75 -1.99 28.89
N PHE A 236 -5.39 -2.67 27.81
CA PHE A 236 -4.60 -3.90 27.78
C PHE A 236 -3.30 -3.71 27.01
N GLU A 237 -2.30 -4.57 27.28
CA GLU A 237 -1.12 -4.70 26.43
C GLU A 237 -1.50 -5.08 24.98
N ASN A 238 -0.59 -4.85 24.03
CA ASN A 238 -0.80 -5.18 22.62
C ASN A 238 -1.25 -6.65 22.43
N LEU A 239 -2.48 -6.83 21.94
CA LEU A 239 -3.13 -8.14 21.85
C LEU A 239 -2.61 -9.00 20.67
N ASN A 240 -1.95 -8.41 19.68
CA ASN A 240 -1.40 -9.16 18.54
C ASN A 240 -0.23 -10.06 18.96
N ASN A 241 0.46 -9.69 20.05
CA ASN A 241 1.63 -10.39 20.58
C ASN A 241 1.30 -11.37 21.73
N VAL A 242 0.02 -11.53 22.09
CA VAL A 242 -0.40 -12.28 23.29
C VAL A 242 -1.36 -13.41 22.90
N GLN A 243 -1.09 -14.62 23.39
CA GLN A 243 -2.00 -15.75 23.19
C GLN A 243 -3.37 -15.48 23.82
N HIS A 244 -4.44 -15.93 23.15
CA HIS A 244 -5.81 -15.89 23.65
C HIS A 244 -5.91 -16.28 25.14
N PHE A 245 -6.68 -15.51 25.91
CA PHE A 245 -6.89 -15.63 27.36
C PHE A 245 -5.71 -15.24 28.27
N ASN A 246 -4.55 -14.86 27.72
CA ASN A 246 -3.40 -14.37 28.49
C ASN A 246 -3.26 -12.84 28.47
N GLN A 247 -4.30 -12.09 28.06
CA GLN A 247 -4.26 -10.62 27.98
C GLN A 247 -3.93 -9.97 29.34
N VAL A 248 -2.97 -9.04 29.33
CA VAL A 248 -2.52 -8.28 30.49
C VAL A 248 -3.26 -6.94 30.52
N ILE A 249 -3.85 -6.59 31.67
CA ILE A 249 -4.61 -5.34 31.86
C ILE A 249 -3.78 -4.31 32.63
N HIS A 250 -3.73 -3.08 32.13
CA HIS A 250 -3.03 -1.96 32.76
C HIS A 250 -3.83 -1.33 33.91
N GLU A 251 -3.17 -0.51 34.74
CA GLU A 251 -3.82 0.18 35.86
C GLU A 251 -5.02 1.01 35.41
N GLN A 252 -4.95 1.64 34.24
CA GLN A 252 -6.07 2.42 33.70
C GLN A 252 -7.29 1.57 33.33
N GLY A 253 -7.12 0.35 32.79
CA GLY A 253 -8.24 -0.55 32.51
C GLY A 253 -8.92 -1.04 33.80
N ILE A 254 -8.11 -1.39 34.80
CA ILE A 254 -8.58 -1.76 36.14
C ILE A 254 -9.35 -0.60 36.81
N ALA A 255 -8.84 0.63 36.67
CA ALA A 255 -9.42 1.83 37.26
C ALA A 255 -10.68 2.32 36.54
N TYR A 256 -10.73 2.16 35.21
CA TYR A 256 -11.94 2.38 34.42
C TYR A 256 -13.04 1.41 34.85
N LYS A 257 -12.76 0.09 34.87
CA LYS A 257 -13.69 -0.93 35.36
C LYS A 257 -14.18 -0.61 36.77
N THR A 258 -13.28 -0.24 37.68
CA THR A 258 -13.66 0.14 39.04
C THR A 258 -14.60 1.34 39.07
N THR A 259 -14.35 2.34 38.23
CA THR A 259 -15.18 3.54 38.15
C THR A 259 -16.55 3.24 37.58
N THR A 260 -16.63 2.45 36.50
CA THR A 260 -17.90 2.01 35.91
C THR A 260 -18.68 1.15 36.90
N ASP A 261 -18.06 0.15 37.55
CA ASP A 261 -18.71 -0.69 38.58
C ASP A 261 -19.30 0.16 39.72
N MET A 262 -18.56 1.18 40.18
CA MET A 262 -18.98 2.04 41.29
C MET A 262 -20.07 3.04 40.91
N LEU A 263 -20.18 3.44 39.65
CA LEU A 263 -21.12 4.46 39.20
C LEU A 263 -22.27 3.91 38.35
N TYR A 264 -22.22 2.62 37.96
CA TYR A 264 -23.30 1.94 37.25
C TYR A 264 -24.65 2.08 37.98
N GLY A 265 -25.71 2.35 37.21
CA GLY A 265 -27.08 2.52 37.72
C GLY A 265 -27.29 3.76 38.61
N LYS A 266 -26.34 4.71 38.64
CA LYS A 266 -26.40 5.91 39.48
C LYS A 266 -26.40 7.18 38.65
N THR A 267 -27.04 8.23 39.15
CA THR A 267 -27.07 9.57 38.54
C THR A 267 -26.37 10.57 39.45
N TYR A 268 -25.79 11.62 38.87
CA TYR A 268 -25.16 12.70 39.63
C TYR A 268 -26.21 13.53 40.42
N ASP A 269 -25.92 13.86 41.67
CA ASP A 269 -26.76 14.72 42.52
C ASP A 269 -25.98 15.98 42.92
N ALA A 270 -26.18 17.05 42.16
CA ALA A 270 -25.55 18.35 42.39
C ALA A 270 -25.90 18.96 43.77
N ALA A 271 -27.13 18.76 44.24
CA ALA A 271 -27.58 19.30 45.53
C ALA A 271 -26.92 18.57 46.71
N ARG A 272 -26.77 17.24 46.62
CA ARG A 272 -26.02 16.45 47.60
C ARG A 272 -24.52 16.71 47.51
N THR A 273 -23.99 16.96 46.32
CA THR A 273 -22.59 17.36 46.12
C THR A 273 -22.28 18.70 46.77
N ALA A 274 -23.15 19.70 46.62
CA ALA A 274 -23.01 20.98 47.33
C ALA A 274 -23.02 20.81 48.86
N GLN A 275 -23.82 19.88 49.40
CA GLN A 275 -23.83 19.57 50.84
C GLN A 275 -22.51 18.97 51.36
N MET A 276 -21.65 18.42 50.49
CA MET A 276 -20.32 17.91 50.88
C MET A 276 -19.37 19.04 51.30
N ASN A 277 -19.65 20.29 50.91
CA ASN A 277 -18.86 21.47 51.29
C ASN A 277 -17.35 21.26 51.06
N LEU A 278 -16.99 20.85 49.85
CA LEU A 278 -15.63 20.43 49.49
C LEU A 278 -14.64 21.60 49.56
N PRO A 279 -13.53 21.48 50.30
CA PRO A 279 -12.43 22.45 50.27
C PRO A 279 -11.77 22.53 48.88
N ALA A 280 -11.18 23.68 48.52
CA ALA A 280 -10.62 23.92 47.19
C ALA A 280 -9.50 22.96 46.73
N ASN A 281 -8.86 22.25 47.67
CA ASN A 281 -7.85 21.21 47.43
C ASN A 281 -8.41 19.78 47.37
N ILE A 282 -9.74 19.61 47.37
CA ILE A 282 -10.44 18.33 47.26
C ILE A 282 -11.50 18.46 46.16
N LYS A 283 -11.60 17.45 45.29
CA LYS A 283 -12.71 17.32 44.34
C LYS A 283 -13.49 16.03 44.62
N GLY A 284 -14.71 15.99 44.11
CA GLY A 284 -15.60 14.86 44.29
C GLY A 284 -17.04 15.16 43.89
N ALA A 285 -17.86 14.11 43.93
CA ALA A 285 -19.26 14.14 43.55
C ALA A 285 -20.09 13.12 44.34
N ALA A 286 -21.36 13.43 44.56
CA ALA A 286 -22.36 12.51 45.08
C ALA A 286 -23.19 11.92 43.94
N PHE A 287 -23.39 10.60 43.97
CA PHE A 287 -24.14 9.83 42.99
C PHE A 287 -25.26 9.04 43.68
N LYS A 288 -26.42 8.96 43.05
CA LYS A 288 -27.66 8.41 43.62
C LYS A 288 -28.20 7.26 42.77
N ASN A 289 -28.51 6.13 43.39
CA ASN A 289 -29.16 5.01 42.69
C ASN A 289 -30.69 5.16 42.63
N THR A 290 -31.37 4.23 41.95
CA THR A 290 -32.85 4.19 41.87
C THR A 290 -33.53 4.05 43.25
N MET A 291 -32.86 3.41 44.22
CA MET A 291 -33.32 3.31 45.61
C MET A 291 -33.16 4.61 46.42
N GLY A 292 -32.59 5.67 45.83
CA GLY A 292 -32.36 6.96 46.48
C GLY A 292 -31.18 7.02 47.44
N GLN A 293 -30.32 6.00 47.43
CA GLN A 293 -29.12 5.87 48.25
C GLN A 293 -27.90 6.48 47.54
N TYR A 294 -26.92 6.92 48.34
CA TYR A 294 -25.76 7.65 47.84
C TYR A 294 -24.46 6.86 47.86
N SER A 295 -23.66 7.02 46.81
CA SER A 295 -22.22 6.76 46.78
C SER A 295 -21.49 8.07 46.47
N TYR A 296 -20.27 8.23 46.98
CA TYR A 296 -19.48 9.45 46.82
C TYR A 296 -18.12 9.13 46.21
N ALA A 297 -17.70 9.87 45.19
CA ALA A 297 -16.32 9.84 44.70
C ALA A 297 -15.55 11.04 45.28
N LEU A 298 -14.33 10.85 45.76
CA LEU A 298 -13.49 11.89 46.37
C LEU A 298 -12.01 11.68 46.04
N TRP A 299 -11.28 12.77 45.77
CA TRP A 299 -9.81 12.79 45.66
C TRP A 299 -9.24 14.12 46.15
N ALA A 300 -7.95 14.13 46.49
CA ALA A 300 -7.18 15.34 46.69
C ALA A 300 -6.78 15.90 45.31
N ARG A 301 -7.06 17.18 45.05
CA ARG A 301 -6.87 17.82 43.74
C ARG A 301 -5.37 17.93 43.41
N THR A 302 -4.93 17.34 42.30
CA THR A 302 -3.55 17.51 41.83
C THR A 302 -3.34 18.92 41.29
N ASN A 303 -2.14 19.47 41.49
CA ASN A 303 -1.80 20.88 41.19
C ASN A 303 -0.31 21.11 40.89
N THR A 304 0.47 20.03 40.77
CA THR A 304 1.93 20.09 40.57
C THR A 304 2.20 19.50 39.19
N ASP A 305 2.93 20.23 38.36
CA ASP A 305 3.30 19.81 37.02
C ASP A 305 4.07 18.49 37.04
N MET A 306 3.74 17.58 36.11
CA MET A 306 4.28 16.21 36.01
C MET A 306 4.12 15.37 37.29
N SER A 307 3.15 15.67 38.16
CA SER A 307 2.96 14.90 39.41
C SER A 307 1.52 14.73 39.86
N GLU A 308 1.17 13.48 40.17
CA GLU A 308 -0.07 13.10 40.84
C GLU A 308 0.10 13.00 42.38
N ALA A 309 1.31 13.24 42.90
CA ALA A 309 1.67 13.04 44.29
C ALA A 309 1.11 14.14 45.21
N VAL A 310 -0.16 14.01 45.58
CA VAL A 310 -0.87 14.92 46.49
C VAL A 310 -1.56 14.14 47.61
N SER A 311 -1.80 14.80 48.75
CA SER A 311 -2.64 14.26 49.82
C SER A 311 -3.51 15.35 50.46
N ALA A 312 -4.69 14.95 50.95
CA ALA A 312 -5.59 15.80 51.72
C ALA A 312 -6.38 14.98 52.74
N THR A 313 -6.93 15.65 53.75
CA THR A 313 -7.83 15.05 54.74
C THR A 313 -9.21 15.68 54.61
N TYR A 314 -10.25 14.85 54.52
CA TYR A 314 -11.64 15.28 54.39
C TYR A 314 -12.52 14.70 55.50
N SER A 315 -13.55 15.46 55.90
CA SER A 315 -14.59 15.01 56.82
C SER A 315 -15.95 15.41 56.24
N PHE A 316 -16.87 14.46 56.12
CA PHE A 316 -18.23 14.77 55.70
C PHE A 316 -18.91 15.69 56.73
N PRO A 317 -19.56 16.79 56.29
CA PRO A 317 -20.32 17.67 57.17
C PRO A 317 -21.37 16.93 58.02
N THR A 318 -21.47 17.29 59.30
CA THR A 318 -22.31 16.59 60.29
C THR A 318 -23.80 16.62 59.94
N ASN A 319 -24.27 17.69 59.30
CA ASN A 319 -25.64 17.82 58.80
C ASN A 319 -26.01 16.81 57.69
N MET A 320 -25.02 16.16 57.05
CA MET A 320 -25.28 15.08 56.09
C MET A 320 -25.66 13.75 56.77
N ASN A 321 -25.46 13.63 58.09
CA ASN A 321 -25.74 12.46 58.93
C ASN A 321 -25.09 11.14 58.42
N ILE A 322 -23.88 11.22 57.88
CA ILE A 322 -23.13 10.06 57.37
C ILE A 322 -22.31 9.44 58.52
N GLY A 323 -22.60 8.18 58.85
CA GLY A 323 -21.86 7.38 59.83
C GLY A 323 -20.54 6.85 59.28
N ASN A 324 -20.28 5.54 59.41
CA ASN A 324 -19.14 4.93 58.72
C ASN A 324 -19.42 4.80 57.22
N VAL A 325 -18.34 4.73 56.44
CA VAL A 325 -18.36 4.54 54.99
C VAL A 325 -17.43 3.41 54.57
N GLU A 326 -17.85 2.66 53.58
CA GLU A 326 -17.04 1.66 52.88
C GLU A 326 -16.21 2.35 51.79
N LYS A 327 -14.90 2.43 52.01
CA LYS A 327 -13.91 2.93 51.05
C LYS A 327 -13.47 1.81 50.11
N ARG A 328 -13.56 2.10 48.81
CA ARG A 328 -13.02 1.33 47.68
C ARG A 328 -12.06 2.24 46.91
N ILE A 329 -10.92 1.72 46.48
CA ILE A 329 -9.89 2.45 45.73
C ILE A 329 -9.83 1.96 44.28
N TRP A 330 -9.00 2.59 43.44
CA TRP A 330 -8.92 2.38 41.99
C TRP A 330 -8.79 0.91 41.52
N ASN A 331 -8.28 -0.01 42.34
CA ASN A 331 -8.14 -1.44 42.00
C ASN A 331 -9.25 -2.35 42.58
N PHE A 332 -10.34 -1.78 43.10
CA PHE A 332 -11.46 -2.57 43.62
C PHE A 332 -12.06 -3.53 42.58
N GLY A 333 -12.22 -3.08 41.33
CA GLY A 333 -12.82 -3.88 40.24
C GLY A 333 -12.01 -5.13 39.85
N GLN A 334 -10.76 -5.24 40.31
CA GLN A 334 -9.91 -6.43 40.19
C GLN A 334 -9.75 -7.18 41.53
N THR A 335 -9.65 -6.46 42.65
CA THR A 335 -9.29 -7.05 43.96
C THR A 335 -10.47 -7.38 44.87
N GLY A 336 -11.65 -6.80 44.63
CA GLY A 336 -12.82 -6.90 45.51
C GLY A 336 -12.65 -6.24 46.90
N ASN A 337 -11.53 -5.57 47.17
CA ASN A 337 -11.17 -5.12 48.52
C ASN A 337 -12.00 -3.91 48.99
N VAL A 338 -12.73 -4.09 50.10
CA VAL A 338 -13.51 -3.05 50.76
C VAL A 338 -12.95 -2.78 52.16
N THR A 339 -12.82 -1.50 52.53
CA THR A 339 -12.37 -1.10 53.88
C THR A 339 -13.41 -0.20 54.54
N THR A 340 -13.78 -0.44 55.79
CA THR A 340 -14.69 0.46 56.53
C THR A 340 -13.88 1.55 57.23
N VAL A 341 -14.23 2.82 57.00
CA VAL A 341 -13.62 3.97 57.65
C VAL A 341 -14.68 4.90 58.23
N SER A 342 -14.28 5.78 59.15
CA SER A 342 -15.13 6.89 59.63
C SER A 342 -15.42 7.87 58.49
N SER A 343 -16.58 8.54 58.52
CA SER A 343 -16.84 9.71 57.66
C SER A 343 -15.98 10.93 57.98
N GLN A 344 -15.22 10.87 59.08
CA GLN A 344 -14.37 11.95 59.59
C GLN A 344 -12.89 11.60 59.42
N ASN A 345 -12.08 12.58 59.03
CA ASN A 345 -10.63 12.49 58.84
C ASN A 345 -10.19 11.42 57.82
N ILE A 346 -10.94 11.30 56.72
CA ILE A 346 -10.62 10.44 55.59
C ILE A 346 -9.37 10.97 54.89
N SER A 347 -8.33 10.13 54.80
CA SER A 347 -7.15 10.40 53.97
C SER A 347 -7.44 10.10 52.49
N LEU A 348 -7.16 11.10 51.65
CA LEU A 348 -7.30 11.12 50.19
C LEU A 348 -5.95 11.41 49.53
N ASN A 349 -5.74 10.86 48.34
CA ASN A 349 -4.61 11.15 47.45
C ASN A 349 -5.11 11.59 46.06
N GLY A 350 -4.23 11.70 45.06
CA GLY A 350 -4.58 12.13 43.71
C GLY A 350 -5.58 11.21 42.97
N SER A 351 -5.74 9.96 43.38
CA SER A 351 -6.67 9.00 42.78
C SER A 351 -8.08 9.10 43.36
N PRO A 352 -9.14 9.07 42.53
CA PRO A 352 -10.51 8.90 43.02
C PRO A 352 -10.68 7.64 43.87
N ALA A 353 -11.27 7.81 45.05
CA ALA A 353 -11.75 6.73 45.89
C ALA A 353 -13.28 6.84 46.05
N PHE A 354 -13.95 5.70 46.12
CA PHE A 354 -15.40 5.60 46.21
C PHE A 354 -15.81 5.23 47.64
N PHE A 355 -16.85 5.90 48.13
CA PHE A 355 -17.34 5.81 49.51
C PHE A 355 -18.84 5.55 49.51
N THR A 356 -19.26 4.44 50.10
CA THR A 356 -20.67 4.09 50.27
C THR A 356 -21.00 4.04 51.76
N PRO A 357 -21.98 4.81 52.28
CA PRO A 357 -22.38 4.74 53.69
C PRO A 357 -22.78 3.33 54.09
N THR A 358 -22.29 2.85 55.24
CA THR A 358 -22.65 1.52 55.79
C THR A 358 -24.13 1.44 56.22
N SER A 359 -24.85 2.56 56.19
CA SER A 359 -26.30 2.65 56.40
C SER A 359 -27.12 2.41 55.14
N ASN A 360 -26.50 2.32 53.96
CA ASN A 360 -27.20 1.95 52.74
C ASN A 360 -27.61 0.48 52.83
N THR A 361 -28.90 0.17 52.60
CA THR A 361 -29.35 -1.19 52.30
C THR A 361 -28.59 -1.71 51.09
N ALA A 362 -28.11 -2.96 51.12
CA ALA A 362 -27.53 -3.57 49.93
C ALA A 362 -28.52 -3.52 48.76
N GLN A 363 -28.02 -3.23 47.55
CA GLN A 363 -28.83 -3.17 46.32
C GLN A 363 -29.31 -4.54 45.85
N GLY A 364 -28.84 -5.60 46.51
CA GLY A 364 -28.90 -6.97 45.99
C GLY A 364 -27.90 -7.17 44.85
N GLU A 365 -27.84 -8.41 44.39
CA GLU A 365 -27.10 -8.86 43.22
C GLU A 365 -28.04 -9.70 42.36
N ILE A 366 -27.79 -9.70 41.04
CA ILE A 366 -28.42 -10.63 40.11
C ILE A 366 -27.51 -11.85 39.95
N THR A 367 -28.01 -13.04 40.30
CA THR A 367 -27.37 -14.31 39.98
C THR A 367 -28.02 -14.86 38.71
N MET A 368 -27.31 -14.83 37.59
CA MET A 368 -27.75 -15.35 36.30
C MET A 368 -27.12 -16.72 36.05
N SER A 369 -27.96 -17.73 35.79
CA SER A 369 -27.57 -19.05 35.32
C SER A 369 -27.82 -19.12 33.83
N CYS A 370 -26.73 -19.03 33.07
CA CYS A 370 -26.74 -19.04 31.62
C CYS A 370 -26.75 -20.47 31.06
N PRO A 371 -27.10 -20.66 29.78
CA PRO A 371 -27.59 -21.96 29.30
C PRO A 371 -26.54 -23.09 29.23
N ILE A 372 -25.27 -22.79 29.50
CA ILE A 372 -24.14 -23.63 29.16
C ILE A 372 -22.90 -23.29 30.00
N ASP A 373 -22.18 -24.32 30.43
CA ASP A 373 -20.85 -24.23 31.05
C ASP A 373 -19.72 -23.97 30.03
N SER A 374 -20.06 -23.79 28.74
CA SER A 374 -19.13 -23.58 27.64
C SER A 374 -19.55 -22.39 26.78
N VAL A 375 -18.69 -21.38 26.67
CA VAL A 375 -18.94 -20.11 25.95
C VAL A 375 -19.24 -20.31 24.45
N ASN A 376 -18.88 -21.46 23.87
CA ASN A 376 -19.11 -21.77 22.45
C ASN A 376 -19.82 -23.13 22.31
N MET A 377 -20.94 -23.16 21.61
CA MET A 377 -21.63 -24.39 21.21
C MET A 377 -21.24 -24.74 19.78
N VAL A 378 -20.57 -25.89 19.61
CA VAL A 378 -20.19 -26.41 18.31
C VAL A 378 -21.21 -27.46 17.89
N LEU A 379 -21.83 -27.24 16.73
CA LEU A 379 -22.79 -28.14 16.12
C LEU A 379 -22.24 -28.61 14.77
N THR A 380 -22.82 -29.68 14.23
CA THR A 380 -22.48 -30.19 12.91
C THR A 380 -23.71 -30.32 12.02
N ALA A 381 -23.51 -30.06 10.73
CA ALA A 381 -24.50 -30.24 9.68
C ALA A 381 -23.81 -30.78 8.41
N THR A 382 -24.55 -31.53 7.59
CA THR A 382 -24.10 -31.85 6.24
C THR A 382 -24.42 -30.71 5.28
N GLN A 383 -23.71 -30.64 4.14
CA GLN A 383 -24.00 -29.70 3.06
C GLN A 383 -25.50 -29.67 2.68
N GLN A 384 -26.16 -30.83 2.57
CA GLN A 384 -27.58 -30.93 2.19
C GLN A 384 -28.54 -30.39 3.26
N GLN A 385 -28.06 -30.18 4.49
CA GLN A 385 -28.85 -29.58 5.57
C GLN A 385 -28.68 -28.05 5.61
N GLY A 386 -27.57 -27.50 5.06
CA GLY A 386 -27.26 -26.05 5.02
C GLY A 386 -27.05 -25.36 6.37
N GLY A 387 -27.21 -26.12 7.46
CA GLY A 387 -27.36 -25.61 8.82
C GLY A 387 -28.09 -26.61 9.70
N THR A 388 -28.48 -26.21 10.90
CA THR A 388 -29.26 -27.06 11.81
C THR A 388 -30.13 -26.23 12.76
N THR A 389 -31.29 -26.77 13.15
CA THR A 389 -32.11 -26.15 14.21
C THR A 389 -31.53 -26.46 15.57
N TYR A 390 -31.31 -25.44 16.39
CA TYR A 390 -30.79 -25.63 17.75
C TYR A 390 -31.61 -24.89 18.80
N SER A 391 -31.79 -25.55 19.94
CA SER A 391 -32.53 -25.03 21.09
C SER A 391 -31.69 -25.16 22.36
N TRP A 392 -31.50 -24.05 23.05
CA TRP A 392 -30.98 -23.99 24.41
C TRP A 392 -32.09 -23.63 25.39
N THR A 393 -31.93 -24.00 26.65
CA THR A 393 -32.75 -23.48 27.75
C THR A 393 -32.46 -21.98 27.88
N THR A 394 -33.45 -21.10 27.79
CA THR A 394 -33.23 -19.66 27.99
C THR A 394 -32.59 -19.38 29.37
N PRO A 395 -31.68 -18.40 29.50
CA PRO A 395 -31.06 -18.09 30.78
C PRO A 395 -32.10 -17.87 31.87
N THR A 396 -31.78 -18.31 33.08
CA THR A 396 -32.57 -17.95 34.26
C THR A 396 -31.78 -16.97 35.11
N ALA A 397 -32.47 -16.06 35.77
CA ALA A 397 -31.85 -15.15 36.72
C ALA A 397 -32.70 -15.07 37.98
N THR A 398 -32.03 -14.82 39.10
CA THR A 398 -32.65 -14.44 40.37
C THR A 398 -32.02 -13.14 40.83
N THR A 399 -32.78 -12.29 41.52
CA THR A 399 -32.24 -11.08 42.14
C THR A 399 -32.53 -11.08 43.63
N THR A 400 -31.59 -10.56 44.41
CA THR A 400 -31.78 -10.22 45.82
C THR A 400 -32.16 -8.74 46.02
N CYS A 401 -32.38 -7.99 44.93
CA CYS A 401 -32.83 -6.60 44.95
C CYS A 401 -34.15 -6.43 45.73
N PRO A 402 -34.19 -5.58 46.77
CA PRO A 402 -35.41 -5.37 47.56
C PRO A 402 -36.56 -4.69 46.79
N LEU A 403 -36.30 -4.11 45.62
CA LEU A 403 -37.33 -3.58 44.71
C LEU A 403 -37.88 -4.62 43.71
N GLY A 404 -37.26 -5.80 43.60
CA GLY A 404 -37.64 -6.84 42.64
C GLY A 404 -37.48 -6.39 41.18
N GLY A 405 -38.49 -6.67 40.34
CA GLY A 405 -38.55 -6.15 38.96
C GLY A 405 -37.53 -6.72 37.98
N LEU A 406 -37.07 -7.95 38.19
CA LEU A 406 -36.11 -8.63 37.32
C LEU A 406 -36.71 -8.93 35.93
N THR A 407 -36.05 -8.45 34.89
CA THR A 407 -36.33 -8.70 33.47
C THR A 407 -35.11 -9.34 32.80
N ILE A 408 -35.34 -10.29 31.90
CA ILE A 408 -34.30 -10.89 31.04
C ILE A 408 -34.68 -10.62 29.59
N THR A 409 -33.74 -10.11 28.79
CA THR A 409 -33.96 -9.71 27.39
C THR A 409 -32.83 -10.25 26.53
N GLN A 410 -33.15 -10.80 25.36
CA GLN A 410 -32.13 -11.14 24.36
C GLN A 410 -31.72 -9.87 23.62
N ILE A 411 -30.42 -9.54 23.65
CA ILE A 411 -29.86 -8.31 23.07
C ILE A 411 -29.06 -8.57 21.78
N SER A 412 -28.74 -9.84 21.47
CA SER A 412 -28.08 -10.22 20.20
C SER A 412 -28.43 -11.64 19.75
N GLY A 413 -28.29 -11.88 18.44
CA GLY A 413 -28.41 -13.18 17.79
C GLY A 413 -29.84 -13.69 17.57
N LEU A 414 -29.95 -14.86 16.93
CA LEU A 414 -31.23 -15.56 16.67
C LEU A 414 -31.83 -16.16 17.96
N THR A 415 -33.16 -16.33 18.01
CA THR A 415 -33.84 -16.91 19.18
C THR A 415 -33.64 -18.42 19.31
N SER A 416 -33.73 -18.97 20.53
CA SER A 416 -33.70 -20.43 20.75
C SER A 416 -34.79 -21.14 19.92
N GLY A 417 -34.44 -22.24 19.26
CA GLY A 417 -35.31 -22.98 18.34
C GLY A 417 -35.22 -22.54 16.88
N SER A 418 -34.46 -21.49 16.57
CA SER A 418 -34.18 -21.06 15.19
C SER A 418 -33.37 -22.08 14.40
N PHE A 419 -33.43 -21.98 13.08
CA PHE A 419 -32.49 -22.61 12.17
C PHE A 419 -31.21 -21.77 12.09
N PHE A 420 -30.05 -22.38 12.36
CA PHE A 420 -28.74 -21.75 12.28
C PHE A 420 -28.02 -22.23 11.02
N PRO A 421 -27.65 -21.34 10.07
CA PRO A 421 -26.84 -21.71 8.92
C PRO A 421 -25.43 -22.11 9.35
N ILE A 422 -24.68 -22.77 8.46
CA ILE A 422 -23.26 -23.09 8.69
C ILE A 422 -22.46 -21.79 8.89
N GLY A 423 -21.74 -21.69 10.01
CA GLY A 423 -21.08 -20.47 10.47
C GLY A 423 -21.32 -20.18 11.96
N GLY A 424 -20.72 -19.09 12.45
CA GLY A 424 -20.81 -18.63 13.84
C GLY A 424 -21.84 -17.51 14.06
N GLN A 425 -22.62 -17.59 15.13
CA GLN A 425 -23.58 -16.58 15.57
C GLN A 425 -23.38 -16.27 17.06
N VAL A 426 -23.28 -15.00 17.43
CA VAL A 426 -23.21 -14.56 18.83
C VAL A 426 -24.62 -14.37 19.38
N ILE A 427 -24.95 -15.08 20.46
CA ILE A 427 -26.18 -14.88 21.22
C ILE A 427 -25.81 -14.14 22.51
N ALA A 428 -26.55 -13.09 22.87
CA ALA A 428 -26.34 -12.37 24.13
C ALA A 428 -27.67 -12.02 24.81
N TYR A 429 -27.67 -12.09 26.14
CA TYR A 429 -28.78 -11.77 27.02
C TYR A 429 -28.36 -10.77 28.10
N GLU A 430 -29.22 -9.79 28.35
CA GLU A 430 -29.15 -8.88 29.50
C GLU A 430 -30.16 -9.34 30.56
N ALA A 431 -29.77 -9.35 31.83
CA ALA A 431 -30.68 -9.42 32.96
C ALA A 431 -30.54 -8.16 33.84
N ARG A 432 -31.66 -7.48 34.09
CA ARG A 432 -31.73 -6.20 34.79
C ARG A 432 -32.83 -6.21 35.86
N ASP A 433 -32.61 -5.56 37.01
CA ASP A 433 -33.61 -5.43 38.07
C ASP A 433 -33.97 -3.98 38.42
N ALA A 434 -34.98 -3.78 39.27
CA ALA A 434 -35.46 -2.45 39.64
C ALA A 434 -34.51 -1.65 40.56
N CYS A 435 -33.49 -2.30 41.14
CA CYS A 435 -32.42 -1.63 41.87
C CYS A 435 -31.36 -1.04 40.92
N GLY A 436 -31.47 -1.35 39.61
CA GLY A 436 -30.55 -0.90 38.57
C GLY A 436 -29.34 -1.82 38.39
N ASN A 437 -29.34 -3.00 39.01
CA ASN A 437 -28.30 -4.00 38.74
C ASN A 437 -28.46 -4.52 37.31
N LEU A 438 -27.34 -4.83 36.66
CA LEU A 438 -27.27 -5.51 35.36
C LEU A 438 -26.22 -6.61 35.43
N VAL A 439 -26.54 -7.75 34.81
CA VAL A 439 -25.56 -8.76 34.41
C VAL A 439 -25.87 -9.20 32.99
N GLU A 440 -24.83 -9.48 32.22
CA GLU A 440 -24.94 -10.00 30.86
C GLU A 440 -24.41 -11.43 30.81
N CYS A 441 -24.91 -12.21 29.85
CA CYS A 441 -24.14 -13.34 29.36
C CYS A 441 -24.42 -13.62 27.89
N GLY A 442 -23.39 -14.10 27.21
CA GLY A 442 -23.48 -14.53 25.82
C GLY A 442 -22.70 -15.81 25.57
N PHE A 443 -22.96 -16.39 24.42
CA PHE A 443 -22.31 -17.58 23.91
C PHE A 443 -22.39 -17.59 22.38
N THR A 444 -21.55 -18.39 21.73
CA THR A 444 -21.66 -18.60 20.28
C THR A 444 -22.40 -19.88 19.93
N VAL A 445 -23.11 -19.86 18.80
CA VAL A 445 -23.57 -21.05 18.07
C VAL A 445 -22.72 -21.15 16.81
N ASP A 446 -21.83 -22.12 16.73
CA ASP A 446 -20.97 -22.39 15.57
C ASP A 446 -21.39 -23.71 14.92
N VAL A 447 -22.03 -23.64 13.75
CA VAL A 447 -22.44 -24.81 12.97
C VAL A 447 -21.36 -25.11 11.93
N ARG A 448 -20.76 -26.31 11.99
CA ARG A 448 -19.67 -26.74 11.12
C ARG A 448 -20.13 -27.75 10.07
N SER A 449 -19.54 -27.69 8.88
CA SER A 449 -19.75 -28.73 7.85
C SER A 449 -18.92 -29.99 8.13
N THR A 450 -19.57 -31.16 8.05
CA THR A 450 -18.92 -32.49 8.15
C THR A 450 -18.58 -33.13 6.80
N GLY A 451 -18.87 -32.47 5.67
CA GLY A 451 -18.59 -32.99 4.34
C GLY A 451 -19.60 -32.57 3.27
N GLY A 452 -19.25 -32.88 2.02
CA GLY A 452 -19.87 -32.32 0.82
C GLY A 452 -19.15 -31.04 0.42
N GLY A 453 -18.22 -31.16 -0.54
CA GLY A 453 -17.44 -30.04 -1.05
C GLY A 453 -18.33 -29.03 -1.76
N ILE A 454 -17.92 -27.75 -1.69
CA ILE A 454 -18.65 -26.58 -2.19
C ILE A 454 -20.04 -26.45 -1.51
N GLY A 455 -20.73 -25.34 -1.65
CA GLY A 455 -22.19 -25.49 -1.75
C GLY A 455 -22.59 -25.28 -3.21
N ASP A 456 -23.86 -24.96 -3.46
CA ASP A 456 -24.41 -24.64 -4.77
C ASP A 456 -24.10 -23.19 -5.25
N ALA A 457 -25.07 -22.25 -5.30
CA ALA A 457 -25.00 -21.00 -6.08
C ALA A 457 -24.87 -19.58 -5.37
N THR A 458 -25.09 -19.36 -4.04
CA THR A 458 -25.14 -17.98 -3.37
C THR A 458 -24.54 -17.67 -1.91
N THR A 459 -23.56 -18.40 -1.33
CA THR A 459 -22.92 -18.27 0.06
C THR A 459 -21.48 -18.85 0.38
N GLY A 460 -20.79 -19.61 -0.51
CA GLY A 460 -19.39 -20.11 -0.49
C GLY A 460 -19.05 -21.53 0.00
N CYS A 461 -17.79 -21.95 -0.22
CA CYS A 461 -17.16 -23.00 0.60
C CYS A 461 -17.06 -22.52 2.05
N HIS A 462 -17.88 -23.04 2.96
CA HIS A 462 -17.85 -22.58 4.35
C HIS A 462 -16.48 -22.80 5.02
N ALA A 463 -15.96 -21.73 5.63
CA ALA A 463 -14.74 -21.75 6.45
C ALA A 463 -14.90 -22.53 7.76
N SER A 464 -16.14 -22.72 8.25
CA SER A 464 -16.40 -23.55 9.44
C SER A 464 -16.50 -25.03 9.06
N ARG A 465 -15.38 -25.75 9.25
CA ARG A 465 -15.24 -27.19 8.98
C ARG A 465 -15.01 -27.96 10.28
N ASP A 466 -15.72 -29.08 10.45
CA ASP A 466 -15.46 -29.95 11.60
C ASP A 466 -14.07 -30.58 11.50
N GLY A 467 -13.39 -30.77 12.63
CA GLY A 467 -12.02 -31.31 12.65
C GLY A 467 -10.89 -30.41 12.12
N PHE A 468 -11.19 -29.24 11.54
CA PHE A 468 -10.20 -28.38 10.84
C PHE A 468 -10.14 -26.93 11.38
N ASN A 469 -8.97 -26.31 11.26
CA ASN A 469 -8.75 -24.87 11.35
C ASN A 469 -8.65 -24.30 9.93
N PHE A 470 -9.41 -23.25 9.62
CA PHE A 470 -9.22 -22.48 8.38
C PHE A 470 -7.97 -21.60 8.53
N ILE A 471 -7.10 -21.60 7.52
CA ILE A 471 -5.90 -20.75 7.50
C ILE A 471 -5.91 -19.68 6.40
N GLY A 472 -6.80 -19.79 5.41
CA GLY A 472 -6.98 -18.75 4.39
C GLY A 472 -7.37 -19.27 3.01
N ASN A 473 -7.35 -18.39 2.01
CA ASN A 473 -7.65 -18.67 0.61
C ASN A 473 -6.48 -18.25 -0.29
N TYR A 474 -6.14 -19.06 -1.28
CA TYR A 474 -5.16 -18.76 -2.33
C TYR A 474 -5.56 -19.48 -3.62
N GLY A 475 -5.36 -18.86 -4.79
CA GLY A 475 -5.58 -19.51 -6.09
C GLY A 475 -6.99 -20.08 -6.37
N GLY A 476 -8.04 -19.62 -5.67
CA GLY A 476 -9.39 -20.23 -5.75
C GLY A 476 -9.62 -21.44 -4.83
N HIS A 477 -8.61 -21.80 -4.02
CA HIS A 477 -8.68 -22.87 -3.03
C HIS A 477 -8.80 -22.30 -1.61
N LYS A 478 -9.54 -23.00 -0.74
CA LYS A 478 -9.54 -22.74 0.71
C LYS A 478 -8.64 -23.75 1.41
N TYR A 479 -7.71 -23.26 2.23
CA TYR A 479 -6.70 -24.07 2.92
C TYR A 479 -7.09 -24.26 4.39
N PHE A 480 -6.92 -25.50 4.85
CA PHE A 480 -7.27 -25.88 6.20
C PHE A 480 -6.20 -26.79 6.81
N VAL A 481 -5.85 -26.55 8.07
CA VAL A 481 -4.96 -27.43 8.86
C VAL A 481 -5.82 -28.30 9.77
N SER A 482 -5.58 -29.61 9.77
CA SER A 482 -6.32 -30.52 10.66
C SER A 482 -6.00 -30.27 12.14
N LYS A 483 -7.02 -30.31 13.00
CA LYS A 483 -6.86 -30.12 14.45
C LYS A 483 -6.12 -31.30 15.11
N GLN A 484 -6.19 -32.48 14.51
CA GLN A 484 -5.52 -33.70 14.97
C GLN A 484 -4.48 -34.16 13.94
N ALA A 485 -3.43 -34.82 14.43
CA ALA A 485 -2.46 -35.52 13.60
C ALA A 485 -2.97 -36.93 13.24
N MET A 486 -2.66 -37.39 12.04
CA MET A 486 -3.11 -38.66 11.47
C MET A 486 -2.07 -39.20 10.47
N THR A 487 -2.18 -40.46 10.05
CA THR A 487 -1.28 -41.01 9.02
C THR A 487 -1.62 -40.47 7.64
N TYR A 488 -0.69 -40.58 6.68
CA TYR A 488 -0.92 -40.10 5.31
C TYR A 488 -2.22 -40.67 4.71
N ALA A 489 -2.42 -41.99 4.83
CA ALA A 489 -3.62 -42.68 4.35
C ALA A 489 -4.92 -42.23 5.07
N GLN A 490 -4.84 -41.83 6.34
CA GLN A 490 -5.98 -41.23 7.05
C GLN A 490 -6.26 -39.81 6.56
N GLY A 491 -5.20 -39.02 6.31
CA GLY A 491 -5.29 -37.70 5.67
C GLY A 491 -6.08 -37.75 4.37
N LEU A 492 -5.70 -38.66 3.47
CA LEU A 492 -6.38 -38.88 2.17
C LEU A 492 -7.87 -39.21 2.32
N ALA A 493 -8.23 -40.04 3.30
CA ALA A 493 -9.62 -40.39 3.54
C ALA A 493 -10.44 -39.21 4.11
N VAL A 494 -9.82 -38.40 4.97
CA VAL A 494 -10.46 -37.23 5.60
C VAL A 494 -10.65 -36.09 4.59
N THR A 495 -9.61 -35.73 3.83
CA THR A 495 -9.72 -34.64 2.82
C THR A 495 -10.77 -34.96 1.76
N ALA A 496 -10.75 -36.20 1.23
CA ALA A 496 -11.77 -36.68 0.31
C ALA A 496 -13.19 -36.65 0.92
N GLY A 497 -13.34 -36.98 2.21
CA GLY A 497 -14.60 -36.89 2.94
C GLY A 497 -15.15 -35.46 3.05
N HIS A 498 -14.28 -34.46 3.14
CA HIS A 498 -14.64 -33.04 3.12
C HIS A 498 -14.81 -32.44 1.71
N GLY A 499 -14.57 -33.23 0.66
CA GLY A 499 -14.67 -32.82 -0.75
C GLY A 499 -13.44 -32.06 -1.25
N GLY A 500 -12.26 -32.29 -0.68
CA GLY A 500 -10.99 -31.71 -1.10
C GLY A 500 -9.87 -32.75 -1.16
N TYR A 501 -8.63 -32.26 -1.18
CA TYR A 501 -7.41 -33.06 -1.34
C TYR A 501 -6.36 -32.66 -0.29
N MET A 502 -5.28 -33.44 -0.15
CA MET A 502 -4.10 -32.91 0.54
C MET A 502 -3.37 -31.94 -0.39
N ALA A 503 -2.93 -30.80 0.16
CA ALA A 503 -2.56 -29.63 -0.63
C ALA A 503 -1.43 -29.88 -1.63
N SER A 504 -1.68 -29.44 -2.87
CA SER A 504 -0.72 -29.14 -3.92
C SER A 504 0.08 -27.88 -3.52
N ILE A 505 1.25 -27.69 -4.11
CA ILE A 505 1.95 -26.39 -4.10
C ILE A 505 2.61 -26.23 -5.47
N ASP A 506 1.99 -25.44 -6.34
CA ASP A 506 2.33 -25.34 -7.76
C ASP A 506 3.32 -24.21 -8.07
N ASP A 507 3.48 -23.23 -7.17
CA ASP A 507 4.46 -22.15 -7.32
C ASP A 507 5.06 -21.62 -5.98
N ALA A 508 6.01 -20.70 -6.10
CA ALA A 508 6.73 -20.11 -4.97
C ALA A 508 5.88 -19.13 -4.14
N ALA A 509 4.86 -18.49 -4.73
CA ALA A 509 3.96 -17.58 -4.04
C ALA A 509 2.92 -18.34 -3.22
N GLU A 510 2.42 -19.48 -3.71
CA GLU A 510 1.60 -20.42 -2.94
C GLU A 510 2.38 -20.97 -1.74
N ASN A 511 3.65 -21.37 -1.96
CA ASN A 511 4.50 -21.80 -0.87
C ASN A 511 4.69 -20.70 0.17
N ALA A 512 4.95 -19.45 -0.27
CA ALA A 512 5.10 -18.31 0.64
C ALA A 512 3.80 -18.02 1.41
N TYR A 513 2.65 -18.11 0.75
CA TYR A 513 1.33 -17.98 1.37
C TYR A 513 1.12 -19.00 2.49
N ILE A 514 1.34 -20.28 2.20
CA ILE A 514 1.22 -21.35 3.20
C ILE A 514 2.24 -21.14 4.32
N THR A 515 3.46 -20.70 4.02
CA THR A 515 4.49 -20.41 5.04
C THR A 515 4.06 -19.32 6.02
N TYR A 516 3.38 -18.27 5.54
CA TYR A 516 2.94 -17.16 6.38
C TYR A 516 1.78 -17.55 7.31
N TRP A 517 0.80 -18.30 6.80
CA TRP A 517 -0.43 -18.63 7.54
C TRP A 517 -0.38 -19.94 8.33
N ASN A 518 0.51 -20.87 8.00
CA ASN A 518 0.63 -22.16 8.66
C ASN A 518 1.71 -22.16 9.76
N ASN A 519 1.30 -22.45 10.99
CA ASN A 519 2.21 -22.59 12.15
C ASN A 519 2.49 -24.06 12.55
N ASP A 520 1.99 -25.03 11.78
CA ASP A 520 2.07 -26.47 12.10
C ASP A 520 2.93 -27.25 11.07
N GLN A 521 3.60 -28.32 11.52
CA GLN A 521 4.13 -29.32 10.59
C GLN A 521 2.99 -30.18 10.04
N VAL A 522 2.88 -30.22 8.71
CA VAL A 522 1.76 -30.82 7.99
C VAL A 522 2.22 -31.74 6.86
N PHE A 523 1.46 -32.78 6.56
CA PHE A 523 1.56 -33.48 5.27
C PHE A 523 1.04 -32.59 4.14
N LEU A 524 1.75 -32.61 3.01
CA LEU A 524 1.32 -32.11 1.70
C LEU A 524 0.82 -33.27 0.83
N GLY A 525 0.18 -32.99 -0.31
CA GLY A 525 -0.29 -34.00 -1.25
C GLY A 525 0.81 -34.67 -2.09
N MET A 526 2.07 -34.24 -2.00
CA MET A 526 3.17 -34.83 -2.77
C MET A 526 3.60 -36.17 -2.18
N ASN A 527 3.61 -37.21 -3.02
CA ASN A 527 3.92 -38.57 -2.62
C ASN A 527 4.31 -39.44 -3.82
N ASP A 528 4.86 -40.63 -3.54
CA ASP A 528 5.00 -41.73 -4.50
C ASP A 528 4.52 -43.08 -3.95
N VAL A 529 3.71 -43.06 -2.88
CA VAL A 529 3.07 -44.22 -2.19
C VAL A 529 2.45 -45.25 -3.15
N ALA A 530 1.96 -44.82 -4.32
CA ALA A 530 1.34 -45.71 -5.31
C ALA A 530 2.37 -46.47 -6.18
N GLN A 531 3.55 -45.89 -6.41
CA GLN A 531 4.63 -46.45 -7.22
C GLN A 531 5.96 -45.75 -6.90
N GLU A 532 6.87 -46.47 -6.23
CA GLU A 532 8.25 -46.06 -5.92
C GLU A 532 8.93 -45.25 -7.05
N GLY A 533 9.43 -44.06 -6.71
CA GLY A 533 10.16 -43.17 -7.60
C GLY A 533 9.28 -42.40 -8.60
N ASN A 534 7.95 -42.60 -8.61
CA ASN A 534 7.00 -41.84 -9.43
C ASN A 534 6.29 -40.78 -8.57
N VAL A 535 6.99 -39.68 -8.31
CA VAL A 535 6.50 -38.55 -7.51
C VAL A 535 5.33 -37.86 -8.21
N VAL A 536 4.20 -37.75 -7.50
CA VAL A 536 2.96 -37.13 -7.97
C VAL A 536 2.31 -36.29 -6.88
N TRP A 537 1.56 -35.26 -7.29
CA TRP A 537 0.56 -34.64 -6.42
C TRP A 537 -0.68 -35.53 -6.35
N GLN A 538 -1.25 -35.66 -5.15
CA GLN A 538 -2.47 -36.44 -4.94
C GLN A 538 -3.71 -35.84 -5.66
N SER A 539 -3.73 -34.53 -5.88
CA SER A 539 -4.70 -33.82 -6.72
C SER A 539 -4.64 -34.25 -8.19
N GLY A 540 -3.53 -34.85 -8.63
CA GLY A 540 -3.24 -35.17 -10.04
C GLY A 540 -2.55 -34.03 -10.80
N GLY A 541 -2.20 -32.93 -10.13
CA GLY A 541 -1.42 -31.83 -10.69
C GLY A 541 -0.02 -32.25 -11.15
N ALA A 542 0.57 -31.47 -12.06
CA ALA A 542 1.94 -31.69 -12.52
C ALA A 542 2.94 -31.19 -11.46
N VAL A 543 4.01 -31.94 -11.22
CA VAL A 543 5.08 -31.53 -10.28
C VAL A 543 5.98 -30.50 -10.98
N GLY A 544 5.51 -29.25 -11.05
CA GLY A 544 6.22 -28.11 -11.65
C GLY A 544 7.13 -27.36 -10.67
N TYR A 545 6.79 -27.39 -9.38
CA TYR A 545 7.50 -26.69 -8.30
C TYR A 545 7.90 -27.65 -7.17
N THR A 546 9.06 -27.43 -6.58
CA THR A 546 9.52 -28.15 -5.38
C THR A 546 10.32 -27.22 -4.47
N ASN A 547 10.20 -27.41 -3.16
CA ASN A 547 10.88 -26.56 -2.17
C ASN A 547 11.55 -27.36 -1.03
N PHE A 548 12.21 -28.47 -1.37
CA PHE A 548 12.88 -29.33 -0.38
C PHE A 548 13.99 -28.60 0.40
N ASP A 549 14.10 -28.94 1.69
CA ASP A 549 15.17 -28.46 2.57
C ASP A 549 16.47 -29.26 2.33
N ASN A 550 17.62 -28.63 2.58
CA ASN A 550 18.95 -29.24 2.49
C ASN A 550 19.58 -29.30 3.89
N CYS A 551 18.99 -30.13 4.75
CA CYS A 551 19.33 -30.21 6.16
C CYS A 551 19.89 -31.60 6.56
N VAL A 552 20.75 -31.64 7.58
CA VAL A 552 21.49 -32.87 7.98
C VAL A 552 20.59 -34.00 8.50
N TRP A 553 19.39 -33.66 8.96
CA TRP A 553 18.37 -34.61 9.44
C TRP A 553 17.23 -34.84 8.44
N CYS A 554 17.25 -34.12 7.31
CA CYS A 554 16.28 -34.28 6.23
C CYS A 554 16.52 -35.62 5.54
N SER A 555 15.45 -36.30 5.17
CA SER A 555 15.51 -37.57 4.48
C SER A 555 15.20 -37.38 3.00
N ASN A 556 15.87 -38.18 2.17
CA ASN A 556 15.55 -38.26 0.75
C ASN A 556 14.34 -39.18 0.53
N ASN A 557 13.74 -39.07 -0.65
CA ASN A 557 12.85 -40.10 -1.16
C ASN A 557 13.61 -41.44 -1.21
N THR A 558 13.00 -42.47 -0.65
CA THR A 558 13.46 -43.87 -0.58
C THR A 558 12.23 -44.75 -0.40
N SER A 559 12.36 -46.07 -0.58
CA SER A 559 11.30 -47.08 -0.41
C SER A 559 10.70 -47.28 0.99
N THR A 560 10.86 -46.28 1.85
CA THR A 560 10.17 -46.14 3.13
C THR A 560 9.66 -44.73 3.42
N ASN A 561 9.99 -43.74 2.58
CA ASN A 561 9.79 -42.30 2.82
C ASN A 561 8.90 -41.68 1.74
N ASP A 562 7.73 -42.27 1.56
CA ASP A 562 6.91 -42.08 0.35
C ASP A 562 6.04 -40.80 0.37
N ALA A 563 6.11 -39.98 1.44
CA ALA A 563 5.24 -38.82 1.66
C ALA A 563 6.02 -37.55 2.04
N VAL A 564 5.50 -36.37 1.70
CA VAL A 564 6.14 -35.08 1.95
C VAL A 564 5.50 -34.34 3.13
N GLU A 565 6.33 -33.85 4.06
CA GLU A 565 5.96 -32.89 5.11
C GLU A 565 6.45 -31.47 4.77
N PHE A 566 5.71 -30.46 5.26
CA PHE A 566 6.02 -29.03 5.19
C PHE A 566 6.46 -28.50 6.56
N HIS A 567 7.45 -27.61 6.57
CA HIS A 567 8.04 -27.01 7.78
C HIS A 567 7.61 -25.54 7.94
N PRO A 568 6.85 -25.18 9.00
CA PRO A 568 6.27 -23.84 9.13
C PRO A 568 7.30 -22.73 9.38
N TRP A 569 8.48 -23.04 9.91
CA TRP A 569 9.49 -22.04 10.27
C TRP A 569 10.36 -21.54 9.11
N ASN A 570 10.35 -22.21 7.96
CA ASN A 570 11.15 -21.84 6.77
C ASN A 570 10.43 -22.10 5.43
N GLY A 571 9.23 -22.68 5.45
CA GLY A 571 8.46 -23.00 4.24
C GLY A 571 9.02 -24.15 3.41
N LYS A 572 10.01 -24.89 3.92
CA LYS A 572 10.71 -25.96 3.21
C LYS A 572 10.05 -27.32 3.44
N TRP A 573 10.37 -28.28 2.57
CA TRP A 573 9.75 -29.60 2.56
C TRP A 573 10.76 -30.72 2.85
N ASN A 574 10.28 -31.86 3.33
CA ASN A 574 11.10 -33.03 3.66
C ASN A 574 10.34 -34.33 3.37
N TRP A 575 11.05 -35.40 2.98
CA TRP A 575 10.44 -36.73 2.81
C TRP A 575 10.38 -37.47 4.14
N ILE A 576 9.26 -38.13 4.43
CA ILE A 576 9.03 -38.93 5.62
C ILE A 576 8.17 -40.17 5.31
N PRO A 577 8.16 -41.20 6.17
CA PRO A 577 7.31 -42.36 5.98
C PRO A 577 5.83 -42.02 5.93
N ALA A 578 5.08 -42.60 4.99
CA ALA A 578 3.62 -42.45 4.93
C ALA A 578 2.88 -43.04 6.16
N THR A 579 3.59 -43.81 7.00
CA THR A 579 3.14 -44.35 8.29
C THR A 579 3.34 -43.40 9.48
N ASP A 580 4.11 -42.33 9.33
CA ASP A 580 4.24 -41.29 10.35
C ASP A 580 2.89 -40.57 10.55
N VAL A 581 2.74 -39.89 11.70
CA VAL A 581 1.60 -39.02 11.96
C VAL A 581 2.01 -37.55 11.89
N ARG A 582 1.27 -36.75 11.13
CA ARG A 582 1.34 -35.29 11.10
C ARG A 582 -0.08 -34.73 11.04
N LYS A 583 -0.24 -33.43 11.31
CA LYS A 583 -1.43 -32.73 10.82
C LYS A 583 -1.41 -32.78 9.28
N ILE A 584 -2.52 -32.50 8.63
CA ILE A 584 -2.58 -32.44 7.17
C ILE A 584 -2.98 -31.04 6.73
N MET A 585 -2.41 -30.60 5.61
CA MET A 585 -2.89 -29.44 4.88
C MET A 585 -3.93 -29.93 3.88
N MET A 586 -5.18 -29.49 4.05
CA MET A 586 -6.25 -29.75 3.10
C MET A 586 -6.43 -28.53 2.21
N GLU A 587 -6.32 -28.73 0.90
CA GLU A 587 -6.90 -27.83 -0.08
C GLU A 587 -8.35 -28.27 -0.34
N ILE A 588 -9.27 -27.31 -0.48
CA ILE A 588 -10.57 -27.57 -1.08
C ILE A 588 -10.67 -26.73 -2.35
N PRO A 589 -10.77 -27.35 -3.54
CA PRO A 589 -11.14 -26.63 -4.74
C PRO A 589 -12.59 -26.18 -4.58
N CYS A 590 -12.76 -24.88 -4.50
CA CYS A 590 -14.06 -24.27 -4.35
C CYS A 590 -14.48 -23.78 -5.73
N ALA A 591 -15.54 -24.38 -6.30
CA ALA A 591 -16.31 -23.66 -7.30
C ALA A 591 -17.01 -22.53 -6.55
N GLU A 592 -16.25 -21.47 -6.31
CA GLU A 592 -16.78 -20.21 -5.89
C GLU A 592 -17.65 -19.73 -7.06
N THR A 593 -18.93 -20.04 -6.89
CA THR A 593 -20.11 -19.28 -7.30
C THR A 593 -21.14 -19.65 -6.26
N LEU A 594 -20.84 -19.41 -4.99
CA LEU A 594 -21.84 -19.28 -3.94
C LEU A 594 -21.32 -18.01 -3.28
N GLY A 595 -21.97 -16.88 -3.60
CA GLY A 595 -21.47 -15.52 -3.35
C GLY A 595 -21.00 -15.28 -1.92
N CYS A 596 -20.03 -14.39 -1.74
CA CYS A 596 -19.41 -14.18 -0.43
C CYS A 596 -20.39 -13.54 0.55
N GLY A 597 -19.97 -13.44 1.81
CA GLY A 597 -20.58 -12.54 2.80
C GLY A 597 -20.34 -11.07 2.45
N CYS A 598 -20.64 -10.68 1.22
CA CYS A 598 -20.48 -9.33 0.71
C CYS A 598 -21.60 -8.45 1.23
N PRO A 599 -21.33 -7.16 1.50
CA PRO A 599 -22.39 -6.18 1.58
C PRO A 599 -23.23 -6.20 0.31
N THR A 600 -24.53 -5.91 0.42
CA THR A 600 -25.44 -5.81 -0.74
C THR A 600 -25.35 -4.44 -1.42
N ASN A 601 -24.18 -3.79 -1.35
CA ASN A 601 -23.89 -2.57 -2.09
C ASN A 601 -23.70 -2.91 -3.57
N ASN A 602 -24.30 -2.10 -4.43
CA ASN A 602 -24.35 -2.32 -5.87
C ASN A 602 -23.24 -1.50 -6.55
N GLU A 603 -22.02 -2.02 -6.49
CA GLU A 603 -20.79 -1.48 -7.07
C GLU A 603 -20.27 -2.47 -8.13
N PRO A 604 -21.07 -2.76 -9.18
CA PRO A 604 -20.91 -3.97 -9.97
C PRO A 604 -19.54 -4.04 -10.63
N VAL A 605 -19.00 -5.25 -10.77
CA VAL A 605 -17.74 -5.48 -11.47
C VAL A 605 -17.93 -6.51 -12.57
N CYS A 606 -17.14 -6.38 -13.63
CA CYS A 606 -17.09 -7.28 -14.75
C CYS A 606 -15.90 -8.22 -14.58
N GLY A 607 -16.18 -9.50 -14.34
CA GLY A 607 -15.14 -10.50 -14.25
C GLY A 607 -14.39 -10.70 -15.57
N ALA A 608 -13.12 -11.12 -15.51
CA ALA A 608 -12.38 -11.57 -16.69
C ALA A 608 -13.00 -12.80 -17.40
N ASP A 609 -14.00 -13.43 -16.78
CA ASP A 609 -14.86 -14.46 -17.37
C ASP A 609 -16.01 -13.89 -18.23
N GLY A 610 -16.26 -12.57 -18.16
CA GLY A 610 -17.35 -11.88 -18.85
C GLY A 610 -18.67 -11.83 -18.08
N THR A 611 -18.69 -12.21 -16.79
CA THR A 611 -19.88 -12.16 -15.93
C THR A 611 -19.93 -10.87 -15.10
N THR A 612 -21.12 -10.25 -14.99
CA THR A 612 -21.33 -9.14 -14.04
C THR A 612 -21.62 -9.68 -12.65
N TYR A 613 -20.85 -9.21 -11.66
CA TYR A 613 -21.04 -9.47 -10.24
C TYR A 613 -21.53 -8.20 -9.53
N LEU A 614 -22.26 -8.33 -8.41
CA LEU A 614 -22.89 -7.18 -7.74
C LEU A 614 -21.87 -6.18 -7.15
N ASN A 615 -20.70 -6.69 -6.76
CA ASN A 615 -19.52 -5.93 -6.34
C ASN A 615 -18.24 -6.79 -6.44
N ALA A 616 -17.08 -6.16 -6.22
CA ALA A 616 -15.77 -6.80 -6.21
C ALA A 616 -15.73 -8.09 -5.36
N CYS A 617 -16.31 -8.04 -4.17
CA CYS A 617 -16.40 -9.19 -3.27
C CYS A 617 -17.21 -10.36 -3.88
N GLU A 618 -18.26 -10.11 -4.68
CA GLU A 618 -18.98 -11.18 -5.39
C GLU A 618 -18.20 -11.79 -6.57
N ALA A 619 -17.35 -11.01 -7.25
CA ALA A 619 -16.48 -11.53 -8.30
C ALA A 619 -15.35 -12.39 -7.74
N GLU A 620 -14.71 -11.92 -6.68
CA GLU A 620 -13.69 -12.69 -5.95
C GLU A 620 -14.29 -14.00 -5.41
N CYS A 621 -15.50 -13.94 -4.85
CA CYS A 621 -16.24 -15.14 -4.43
C CYS A 621 -16.90 -15.94 -5.56
N SER A 622 -16.60 -15.57 -6.79
CA SER A 622 -16.87 -16.36 -7.99
C SER A 622 -15.57 -16.93 -8.60
N GLY A 623 -14.47 -16.88 -7.84
CA GLY A 623 -13.13 -17.30 -8.28
C GLY A 623 -12.46 -16.30 -9.23
N VAL A 624 -13.07 -15.15 -9.48
CA VAL A 624 -12.61 -14.14 -10.43
C VAL A 624 -11.93 -13.01 -9.65
N PHE A 625 -10.62 -13.14 -9.46
CA PHE A 625 -9.77 -12.13 -8.79
C PHE A 625 -9.23 -11.06 -9.75
N ASN A 626 -9.56 -11.17 -11.03
CA ASN A 626 -9.17 -10.22 -12.07
C ASN A 626 -10.46 -9.74 -12.75
N TYR A 627 -10.85 -8.50 -12.45
CA TYR A 627 -12.13 -7.90 -12.83
C TYR A 627 -11.96 -6.39 -12.97
N THR A 628 -12.88 -5.74 -13.67
CA THR A 628 -12.94 -4.27 -13.80
C THR A 628 -14.23 -3.74 -13.18
N TYR A 629 -14.17 -2.58 -12.52
CA TYR A 629 -15.38 -1.95 -11.97
C TYR A 629 -16.31 -1.46 -13.11
N GLY A 630 -17.59 -1.80 -13.02
CA GLY A 630 -18.62 -1.66 -14.05
C GLY A 630 -19.29 -3.00 -14.43
N SER A 631 -20.54 -2.99 -14.87
CA SER A 631 -21.22 -4.22 -15.33
C SER A 631 -20.73 -4.66 -16.71
N CYS A 632 -20.46 -5.96 -16.90
CA CYS A 632 -20.18 -6.52 -18.21
C CYS A 632 -21.33 -6.24 -19.20
N GLY A 633 -20.97 -5.65 -20.35
CA GLY A 633 -21.80 -5.69 -21.55
C GLY A 633 -22.96 -4.70 -21.64
N ASN A 634 -23.19 -3.79 -20.68
CA ASN A 634 -24.15 -2.70 -20.87
C ASN A 634 -23.48 -1.47 -21.53
N THR A 635 -23.15 -1.67 -22.80
CA THR A 635 -22.94 -0.72 -23.89
C THR A 635 -23.19 0.77 -23.60
N THR A 636 -22.14 1.60 -23.72
CA THR A 636 -21.84 2.50 -24.86
C THR A 636 -20.76 3.50 -24.39
N THR A 637 -19.67 3.80 -25.09
CA THR A 637 -19.24 3.54 -26.48
C THR A 637 -18.45 2.24 -26.67
N GLU A 638 -18.49 1.66 -27.87
CA GLU A 638 -17.67 0.48 -28.17
C GLU A 638 -16.18 0.84 -28.34
N THR A 639 -15.33 0.12 -27.62
CA THR A 639 -13.87 0.28 -27.67
C THR A 639 -13.22 -0.97 -28.25
N TYR A 640 -12.09 -0.77 -28.92
CA TYR A 640 -11.25 -1.84 -29.42
C TYR A 640 -9.78 -1.56 -29.09
N PHE A 641 -9.07 -2.60 -28.68
CA PHE A 641 -7.65 -2.59 -28.41
C PHE A 641 -6.97 -3.60 -29.34
N GLN A 642 -6.01 -3.13 -30.13
CA GLN A 642 -5.18 -3.96 -31.00
C GLN A 642 -3.79 -4.11 -30.39
N THR A 643 -3.29 -5.34 -30.27
CA THR A 643 -1.87 -5.57 -30.01
C THR A 643 -1.09 -5.42 -31.31
N CYS A 644 0.12 -4.87 -31.24
CA CYS A 644 1.02 -4.77 -32.40
C CYS A 644 2.31 -5.56 -32.17
N PRO A 645 2.81 -6.32 -33.17
CA PRO A 645 4.13 -6.88 -33.12
C PRO A 645 5.19 -5.78 -32.95
N ASN A 646 6.19 -6.03 -32.12
CA ASN A 646 7.36 -5.16 -32.03
C ASN A 646 8.13 -5.17 -33.35
N ASN A 647 8.93 -4.11 -33.59
CA ASN A 647 9.85 -4.08 -34.73
C ASN A 647 10.82 -5.27 -34.68
N ILE A 648 10.98 -5.97 -35.80
CA ILE A 648 11.80 -7.18 -35.89
C ILE A 648 13.06 -6.87 -36.68
N THR A 649 14.23 -7.06 -36.07
CA THR A 649 15.51 -6.95 -36.76
C THR A 649 16.19 -8.31 -36.75
N MET A 650 16.58 -8.81 -37.93
CA MET A 650 17.33 -10.06 -38.06
C MET A 650 18.26 -10.04 -39.27
N THR A 651 19.33 -10.82 -39.23
CA THR A 651 20.30 -10.92 -40.32
C THR A 651 19.86 -12.00 -41.30
N ALA A 652 19.87 -11.70 -42.61
CA ALA A 652 19.58 -12.71 -43.63
C ALA A 652 20.64 -13.82 -43.64
N PRO A 653 20.26 -15.11 -43.78
CA PRO A 653 21.22 -16.19 -43.98
C PRO A 653 21.94 -16.12 -45.33
N ASP A 654 21.31 -15.55 -46.37
CA ASP A 654 21.93 -15.30 -47.67
C ASP A 654 21.31 -14.07 -48.38
N ALA A 655 21.84 -13.72 -49.56
CA ALA A 655 21.45 -12.52 -50.31
C ALA A 655 19.97 -12.47 -50.76
N ASN A 656 19.20 -13.56 -50.61
CA ASN A 656 17.78 -13.62 -50.94
C ASN A 656 16.88 -13.13 -49.79
N GLY A 657 17.41 -12.95 -48.57
CA GLY A 657 16.68 -12.45 -47.42
C GLY A 657 16.42 -13.49 -46.31
N ALA A 658 15.57 -13.15 -45.34
CA ALA A 658 15.23 -13.98 -44.18
C ALA A 658 13.75 -14.39 -44.20
N ILE A 659 13.42 -15.61 -43.76
CA ILE A 659 12.02 -15.96 -43.46
C ILE A 659 11.70 -15.39 -42.08
N VAL A 660 10.69 -14.53 -42.01
CA VAL A 660 10.33 -13.79 -40.79
C VAL A 660 8.92 -14.15 -40.38
N SER A 661 8.77 -14.56 -39.12
CA SER A 661 7.49 -14.90 -38.50
C SER A 661 7.27 -14.05 -37.25
N TRP A 662 6.02 -13.68 -36.99
CA TRP A 662 5.58 -12.99 -35.79
C TRP A 662 4.25 -13.56 -35.29
N ASN A 663 3.88 -13.27 -34.05
CA ASN A 663 2.52 -13.50 -33.58
C ASN A 663 1.62 -12.45 -34.25
N GLU A 664 0.59 -12.87 -34.99
CA GLU A 664 -0.30 -11.92 -35.68
C GLU A 664 -0.99 -10.98 -34.68
N PRO A 665 -1.17 -9.69 -35.03
CA PRO A 665 -1.80 -8.72 -34.14
C PRO A 665 -3.21 -9.18 -33.77
N THR A 666 -3.47 -9.30 -32.47
CA THR A 666 -4.79 -9.67 -31.94
C THR A 666 -5.61 -8.42 -31.63
N ILE A 667 -6.91 -8.49 -31.87
CA ILE A 667 -7.86 -7.43 -31.53
C ILE A 667 -8.85 -7.91 -30.49
N PHE A 668 -8.87 -7.21 -29.36
CA PHE A 668 -9.88 -7.32 -28.32
C PHE A 668 -10.86 -6.16 -28.53
N ASN A 669 -12.16 -6.46 -28.60
CA ASN A 669 -13.16 -5.45 -28.91
C ASN A 669 -14.49 -5.81 -28.27
N THR A 670 -15.31 -4.79 -27.99
CA THR A 670 -16.63 -4.98 -27.38
C THR A 670 -17.74 -5.26 -28.40
N CYS A 671 -17.47 -5.27 -29.71
CA CYS A 671 -18.51 -5.42 -30.74
C CYS A 671 -18.97 -6.88 -30.92
N PRO A 672 -20.27 -7.18 -30.80
CA PRO A 672 -20.80 -8.53 -31.05
C PRO A 672 -20.64 -9.05 -32.49
N ALA A 673 -20.55 -8.16 -33.48
CA ALA A 673 -20.28 -8.52 -34.88
C ALA A 673 -18.77 -8.61 -35.20
N GLY A 674 -17.91 -8.19 -34.26
CA GLY A 674 -16.45 -8.24 -34.34
C GLY A 674 -15.83 -7.21 -35.28
N TYR A 675 -14.62 -6.77 -34.94
CA TYR A 675 -13.72 -6.10 -35.88
C TYR A 675 -12.67 -7.09 -36.42
N THR A 676 -12.27 -6.93 -37.68
CA THR A 676 -11.26 -7.77 -38.32
C THR A 676 -10.01 -6.96 -38.65
N LEU A 677 -8.89 -7.35 -38.02
CA LEU A 677 -7.55 -7.00 -38.47
C LEU A 677 -7.19 -7.87 -39.69
N SER A 678 -6.68 -7.23 -40.74
CA SER A 678 -6.15 -7.94 -41.90
C SER A 678 -4.87 -7.27 -42.37
N GLN A 679 -3.90 -8.06 -42.84
CA GLN A 679 -2.66 -7.49 -43.36
C GLN A 679 -2.95 -6.71 -44.65
N SER A 680 -2.71 -5.40 -44.60
CA SER A 680 -3.01 -4.46 -45.67
C SER A 680 -1.77 -4.08 -46.51
N SER A 681 -0.57 -4.21 -45.95
CA SER A 681 0.70 -4.05 -46.69
C SER A 681 1.87 -4.82 -46.05
N GLY A 682 2.98 -4.93 -46.79
CA GLY A 682 4.17 -5.70 -46.40
C GLY A 682 4.14 -7.15 -46.87
N ASN A 683 5.22 -7.89 -46.62
CA ASN A 683 5.30 -9.33 -46.90
C ASN A 683 4.54 -10.12 -45.84
N ALA A 684 4.00 -11.29 -46.20
CA ALA A 684 3.13 -12.08 -45.32
C ALA A 684 3.87 -12.70 -44.12
N ASN A 685 3.15 -12.97 -43.03
CA ASN A 685 3.69 -13.67 -41.86
C ASN A 685 4.25 -15.06 -42.24
N GLY A 686 5.47 -15.36 -41.81
CA GLY A 686 6.18 -16.59 -42.14
C GLY A 686 6.69 -16.67 -43.59
N SER A 687 6.75 -15.54 -44.31
CA SER A 687 7.29 -15.48 -45.68
C SER A 687 8.72 -14.92 -45.74
N LEU A 688 9.34 -15.02 -46.91
CA LEU A 688 10.68 -14.47 -47.16
C LEU A 688 10.62 -12.94 -47.32
N PHE A 689 11.33 -12.23 -46.45
CA PHE A 689 11.57 -10.79 -46.53
C PHE A 689 12.95 -10.53 -47.15
N PRO A 690 13.03 -9.71 -48.22
CA PRO A 690 14.31 -9.34 -48.81
C PRO A 690 15.12 -8.45 -47.87
N VAL A 691 16.44 -8.40 -48.09
CA VAL A 691 17.36 -7.52 -47.37
C VAL A 691 16.94 -6.05 -47.48
N GLY A 692 16.91 -5.36 -46.34
CA GLY A 692 16.43 -4.00 -46.15
C GLY A 692 15.32 -3.92 -45.10
N THR A 693 14.78 -2.72 -44.90
CA THR A 693 13.64 -2.50 -44.00
C THR A 693 12.33 -2.52 -44.78
N THR A 694 11.44 -3.44 -44.42
CA THR A 694 10.09 -3.56 -44.98
C THR A 694 9.08 -3.22 -43.89
N GLN A 695 8.21 -2.24 -44.14
CA GLN A 695 7.11 -1.92 -43.22
C GLN A 695 5.91 -2.85 -43.48
N VAL A 696 5.48 -3.56 -42.43
CA VAL A 696 4.29 -4.39 -42.43
C VAL A 696 3.16 -3.61 -41.76
N THR A 697 1.98 -3.57 -42.37
CA THR A 697 0.82 -2.86 -41.81
C THR A 697 -0.43 -3.72 -41.88
N TYR A 698 -1.07 -3.90 -40.73
CA TYR A 698 -2.41 -4.45 -40.60
C TYR A 698 -3.41 -3.30 -40.50
N SER A 699 -4.48 -3.37 -41.31
CA SER A 699 -5.57 -2.39 -41.26
C SER A 699 -6.79 -3.03 -40.59
N LEU A 700 -7.45 -2.23 -39.77
CA LEU A 700 -8.69 -2.58 -39.11
C LEU A 700 -9.90 -2.36 -40.02
N SER A 701 -10.90 -3.22 -39.88
CA SER A 701 -12.20 -3.10 -40.57
C SER A 701 -13.34 -3.52 -39.64
N SER A 702 -14.43 -2.75 -39.63
CA SER A 702 -15.61 -3.00 -38.82
C SER A 702 -16.56 -4.02 -39.46
N GLY A 703 -16.98 -5.03 -38.68
CA GLY A 703 -18.04 -5.94 -39.07
C GLY A 703 -19.39 -5.23 -39.21
N GLY A 704 -20.31 -5.84 -39.96
CA GLY A 704 -21.65 -5.29 -40.19
C GLY A 704 -22.48 -5.26 -38.90
N GLY A 705 -22.49 -4.11 -38.23
CA GLY A 705 -23.15 -3.91 -36.93
C GLY A 705 -22.28 -3.22 -35.88
N CYS A 706 -20.95 -3.10 -36.11
CA CYS A 706 -20.05 -2.33 -35.26
C CYS A 706 -19.96 -0.86 -35.67
N ASP A 707 -19.52 0.00 -34.76
CA ASP A 707 -19.13 1.38 -35.08
C ASP A 707 -17.94 1.44 -36.06
N ALA A 708 -17.80 2.54 -36.79
CA ALA A 708 -16.81 2.67 -37.85
C ALA A 708 -15.40 2.92 -37.28
N ALA A 709 -14.60 1.86 -37.16
CA ALA A 709 -13.22 1.95 -36.69
C ALA A 709 -12.21 2.25 -37.81
N THR A 710 -11.29 3.18 -37.54
CA THR A 710 -10.14 3.49 -38.41
C THR A 710 -8.86 3.37 -37.60
N GLY A 711 -8.26 2.19 -37.60
CA GLY A 711 -6.98 1.90 -36.95
C GLY A 711 -6.03 1.16 -37.88
N THR A 712 -4.74 1.47 -37.79
CA THR A 712 -3.66 0.73 -38.44
C THR A 712 -2.63 0.32 -37.42
N CYS A 713 -2.09 -0.88 -37.58
CA CYS A 713 -1.02 -1.43 -36.77
C CYS A 713 0.20 -1.65 -37.68
N SER A 714 1.28 -0.90 -37.47
CA SER A 714 2.46 -0.94 -38.34
C SER A 714 3.74 -1.20 -37.55
N PHE A 715 4.57 -2.10 -38.06
CA PHE A 715 5.91 -2.37 -37.51
C PHE A 715 6.90 -2.60 -38.66
N SER A 716 8.17 -2.35 -38.41
CA SER A 716 9.25 -2.54 -39.38
C SER A 716 9.91 -3.90 -39.19
N VAL A 717 10.00 -4.68 -40.26
CA VAL A 717 10.88 -5.84 -40.37
C VAL A 717 12.16 -5.39 -41.07
N THR A 718 13.25 -5.26 -40.33
CA THR A 718 14.59 -4.95 -40.85
C THR A 718 15.36 -6.25 -41.02
N VAL A 719 15.43 -6.72 -42.26
CA VAL A 719 16.33 -7.82 -42.62
C VAL A 719 17.68 -7.21 -42.97
N ASN A 720 18.63 -7.24 -42.05
CA ASN A 720 19.99 -6.83 -42.34
C ASN A 720 20.57 -7.72 -43.46
N PRO A 721 21.44 -7.18 -44.34
CA PRO A 721 22.20 -8.02 -45.25
C PRO A 721 22.91 -9.11 -44.46
N PRO A 722 23.14 -10.31 -45.04
CA PRO A 722 24.01 -11.29 -44.40
C PRO A 722 25.32 -10.60 -44.02
N SER A 723 25.88 -10.93 -42.86
CA SER A 723 27.26 -10.57 -42.50
C SER A 723 28.21 -11.32 -43.44
N GLY A 724 28.32 -10.78 -44.65
CA GLY A 724 28.73 -11.47 -45.87
C GLY A 724 29.06 -10.47 -46.99
N GLY A 725 29.40 -9.23 -46.63
CA GLY A 725 30.06 -8.25 -47.48
C GLY A 725 31.55 -8.58 -47.68
N GLY A 726 31.87 -9.82 -48.05
CA GLY A 726 33.22 -10.30 -48.34
C GLY A 726 34.13 -10.44 -47.12
N CYS A 727 34.05 -11.57 -46.42
CA CYS A 727 35.08 -11.91 -45.44
C CYS A 727 36.47 -11.97 -46.10
N THR A 728 37.43 -11.19 -45.61
CA THR A 728 38.82 -11.18 -46.13
C THR A 728 39.66 -12.37 -45.65
N ALA A 729 39.12 -13.24 -44.78
CA ALA A 729 39.78 -14.47 -44.39
C ALA A 729 39.88 -15.47 -45.58
N PRO A 730 40.98 -16.24 -45.72
CA PRO A 730 41.23 -17.01 -46.94
C PRO A 730 40.17 -18.07 -47.25
N ALA A 731 39.47 -17.95 -48.38
CA ALA A 731 38.40 -18.88 -48.76
C ALA A 731 38.80 -20.37 -48.81
N SER A 732 40.10 -20.67 -48.90
CA SER A 732 40.65 -21.98 -48.51
C SER A 732 41.96 -21.81 -47.75
N LEU A 733 42.16 -22.63 -46.72
CA LEU A 733 43.32 -22.63 -45.85
C LEU A 733 44.11 -23.92 -46.04
N ALA A 734 45.41 -23.83 -46.32
CA ALA A 734 46.21 -24.99 -46.71
C ALA A 734 46.33 -26.01 -45.56
N GLY A 735 45.82 -27.23 -45.77
CA GLY A 735 45.77 -28.27 -44.74
C GLY A 735 44.46 -28.33 -43.93
N PHE A 736 43.45 -27.53 -44.29
CA PHE A 736 42.15 -27.50 -43.64
C PHE A 736 41.00 -27.66 -44.66
N THR A 737 39.81 -27.95 -44.15
CA THR A 737 38.53 -27.93 -44.86
C THR A 737 37.71 -26.77 -44.31
N SER A 738 37.24 -25.87 -45.18
CA SER A 738 36.36 -24.76 -44.77
C SER A 738 35.02 -25.32 -44.29
N LEU A 739 34.57 -24.91 -43.10
CA LEU A 739 33.25 -25.25 -42.56
C LEU A 739 32.19 -24.21 -42.92
N GLY A 740 32.60 -22.95 -43.09
CA GLY A 740 31.70 -21.85 -43.47
C GLY A 740 32.02 -20.56 -42.72
N GLU A 741 31.09 -19.62 -42.81
CA GLU A 741 31.11 -18.33 -42.10
C GLU A 741 29.93 -18.32 -41.12
N PHE A 742 30.18 -17.84 -39.91
CA PHE A 742 29.17 -17.67 -38.85
C PHE A 742 29.50 -16.38 -38.09
N GLY A 743 28.50 -15.54 -37.83
CA GLY A 743 28.74 -14.20 -37.26
C GLY A 743 29.70 -13.36 -38.12
N THR A 744 30.83 -12.97 -37.52
CA THR A 744 31.90 -12.14 -38.12
C THR A 744 33.20 -12.92 -38.40
N SER A 745 33.15 -14.25 -38.29
CA SER A 745 34.31 -15.14 -38.35
C SER A 745 34.16 -16.22 -39.42
N LYS A 746 35.28 -16.76 -39.89
CA LYS A 746 35.33 -17.89 -40.84
C LYS A 746 36.04 -19.09 -40.22
N TYR A 747 35.44 -20.27 -40.37
CA TYR A 747 35.76 -21.47 -39.61
C TYR A 747 36.34 -22.58 -40.51
N TYR A 748 37.39 -23.24 -40.04
CA TYR A 748 38.11 -24.28 -40.80
C TYR A 748 38.47 -25.48 -39.91
N LEU A 749 38.10 -26.68 -40.33
CA LEU A 749 38.47 -27.95 -39.71
C LEU A 749 39.83 -28.44 -40.22
N SER A 750 40.75 -28.78 -39.33
CA SER A 750 42.05 -29.32 -39.73
C SER A 750 41.93 -30.70 -40.41
N ASN A 751 42.63 -30.89 -41.53
CA ASN A 751 42.61 -32.18 -42.23
C ASN A 751 43.49 -33.23 -41.53
N GLY A 752 44.53 -32.77 -40.82
CA GLY A 752 45.39 -33.59 -39.95
C GLY A 752 45.15 -33.32 -38.46
N THR A 753 45.78 -34.12 -37.60
CA THR A 753 45.68 -33.99 -36.14
C THR A 753 46.90 -33.26 -35.55
N ALA A 754 46.70 -32.50 -34.47
CA ALA A 754 47.76 -31.86 -33.69
C ALA A 754 47.43 -31.88 -32.18
N GLN A 755 48.45 -31.68 -31.36
CA GLN A 755 48.31 -31.37 -29.93
C GLN A 755 47.82 -29.91 -29.76
N PRO A 756 47.07 -29.58 -28.70
CA PRO A 756 46.27 -28.35 -28.65
C PRO A 756 47.12 -27.06 -28.65
N ALA A 757 48.25 -27.01 -27.94
CA ALA A 757 49.15 -25.85 -27.97
C ALA A 757 49.76 -25.60 -29.37
N ALA A 758 50.04 -26.67 -30.13
CA ALA A 758 50.49 -26.56 -31.52
C ALA A 758 49.34 -26.16 -32.44
N ALA A 759 48.11 -26.65 -32.20
CA ALA A 759 46.91 -26.28 -32.93
C ALA A 759 46.60 -24.77 -32.79
N GLN A 760 46.64 -24.22 -31.58
CA GLN A 760 46.51 -22.78 -31.32
C GLN A 760 47.64 -21.97 -31.98
N SER A 761 48.88 -22.47 -31.96
CA SER A 761 50.00 -21.81 -32.65
C SER A 761 49.80 -21.75 -34.17
N VAL A 762 49.20 -22.79 -34.77
CA VAL A 762 48.84 -22.80 -36.20
C VAL A 762 47.67 -21.84 -36.46
N ALA A 763 46.63 -21.83 -35.62
CA ALA A 763 45.52 -20.88 -35.73
C ALA A 763 45.99 -19.42 -35.74
N ALA A 764 46.83 -19.06 -34.75
CA ALA A 764 47.42 -17.73 -34.62
C ALA A 764 48.28 -17.34 -35.84
N SER A 765 48.95 -18.29 -36.48
CA SER A 765 49.75 -18.03 -37.69
C SER A 765 48.92 -17.60 -38.92
N PHE A 766 47.61 -17.82 -38.88
CA PHE A 766 46.65 -17.37 -39.90
C PHE A 766 45.82 -16.15 -39.47
N GLY A 767 46.17 -15.50 -38.35
CA GLY A 767 45.42 -14.36 -37.79
C GLY A 767 44.13 -14.76 -37.08
N GLY A 768 44.01 -16.02 -36.67
CA GLY A 768 42.84 -16.57 -35.97
C GLY A 768 43.18 -17.24 -34.64
N ASN A 769 42.20 -17.92 -34.06
CA ASN A 769 42.35 -18.71 -32.83
C ASN A 769 41.75 -20.12 -33.01
N LEU A 770 42.02 -21.03 -32.07
CA LEU A 770 41.13 -22.16 -31.85
C LEU A 770 39.74 -21.63 -31.52
N VAL A 771 38.72 -22.28 -32.08
CA VAL A 771 37.36 -21.73 -32.08
C VAL A 771 36.84 -21.36 -30.69
N THR A 772 36.29 -20.15 -30.60
CA THR A 772 35.53 -19.64 -29.47
C THR A 772 34.06 -19.98 -29.69
N ILE A 773 33.30 -20.33 -28.66
CA ILE A 773 31.87 -20.68 -28.82
C ILE A 773 31.06 -19.92 -27.79
N ASN A 774 30.38 -18.86 -28.24
CA ASN A 774 29.65 -17.92 -27.38
C ASN A 774 28.12 -18.08 -27.48
N SER A 775 27.62 -19.07 -28.23
CA SER A 775 26.18 -19.36 -28.32
C SER A 775 25.86 -20.80 -28.69
N ALA A 776 24.64 -21.24 -28.33
CA ALA A 776 24.10 -22.53 -28.76
C ALA A 776 23.97 -22.65 -30.30
N ALA A 777 23.72 -21.54 -31.00
CA ALA A 777 23.62 -21.53 -32.46
C ALA A 777 24.99 -21.78 -33.12
N GLU A 778 26.05 -21.17 -32.59
CA GLU A 778 27.43 -21.39 -33.02
C GLU A 778 27.90 -22.82 -32.72
N ASN A 779 27.60 -23.32 -31.51
CA ASN A 779 27.86 -24.71 -31.13
C ASN A 779 27.17 -25.69 -32.10
N ASN A 780 25.90 -25.46 -32.43
CA ASN A 780 25.16 -26.30 -33.37
C ASN A 780 25.72 -26.21 -34.80
N PHE A 781 26.15 -25.02 -35.25
CA PHE A 781 26.83 -24.86 -36.54
C PHE A 781 28.11 -25.68 -36.61
N ILE A 782 28.97 -25.63 -35.59
CA ILE A 782 30.21 -26.42 -35.55
C ILE A 782 29.89 -27.92 -35.47
N GLN A 783 28.95 -28.33 -34.59
CA GLN A 783 28.54 -29.72 -34.39
C GLN A 783 28.10 -30.39 -35.69
N GLN A 784 27.26 -29.71 -36.49
CA GLN A 784 26.74 -30.24 -37.75
C GLN A 784 27.81 -30.39 -38.84
N ASN A 785 28.96 -29.71 -38.69
CA ASN A 785 30.05 -29.66 -39.66
C ASN A 785 31.28 -30.49 -39.25
N ILE A 786 31.24 -31.21 -38.12
CA ILE A 786 32.30 -32.12 -37.69
C ILE A 786 31.84 -33.59 -37.68
N SER A 787 32.74 -34.51 -38.01
CA SER A 787 32.49 -35.97 -37.98
C SER A 787 33.40 -36.73 -37.00
N ASP A 788 34.39 -36.05 -36.44
CA ASP A 788 35.33 -36.55 -35.43
C ASP A 788 35.30 -35.62 -34.21
N MET A 789 35.77 -36.08 -33.05
CA MET A 789 36.03 -35.19 -31.90
C MET A 789 37.16 -34.20 -32.20
N VAL A 790 36.91 -32.91 -31.99
CA VAL A 790 37.85 -31.81 -32.30
C VAL A 790 38.26 -31.02 -31.06
N TYR A 791 39.45 -30.43 -31.06
CA TYR A 791 39.82 -29.39 -30.08
C TYR A 791 39.13 -28.06 -30.40
N ILE A 792 38.70 -27.37 -29.34
CA ILE A 792 38.18 -26.01 -29.32
C ILE A 792 39.09 -25.11 -28.45
N GLY A 793 38.83 -23.81 -28.38
CA GLY A 793 39.71 -22.85 -27.70
C GLY A 793 39.65 -22.85 -26.16
N LEU A 794 38.70 -23.54 -25.54
CA LEU A 794 38.52 -23.51 -24.09
C LEU A 794 39.59 -24.38 -23.39
N ASN A 795 40.25 -23.80 -22.38
CA ASN A 795 41.35 -24.42 -21.64
C ASN A 795 41.54 -23.74 -20.27
N ASP A 796 42.19 -24.40 -19.32
CA ASP A 796 42.57 -23.84 -18.01
C ASP A 796 44.07 -24.04 -17.69
N VAL A 797 44.90 -24.26 -18.72
CA VAL A 797 46.34 -24.56 -18.61
C VAL A 797 47.16 -23.56 -17.77
N GLN A 798 46.68 -22.33 -17.60
CA GLN A 798 47.35 -21.30 -16.78
C GLN A 798 46.94 -21.35 -15.29
N SER A 799 45.77 -21.90 -14.98
CA SER A 799 45.22 -21.96 -13.62
C SER A 799 44.11 -23.01 -13.55
N GLU A 800 44.43 -24.19 -13.00
CA GLU A 800 43.51 -25.30 -12.75
C GLU A 800 42.13 -24.83 -12.25
N GLY A 801 41.07 -25.26 -12.93
CA GLY A 801 39.67 -24.94 -12.63
C GLY A 801 39.17 -23.60 -13.18
N ASN A 802 40.03 -22.76 -13.76
CA ASN A 802 39.65 -21.46 -14.32
C ASN A 802 39.72 -21.46 -15.86
N LEU A 803 38.60 -21.84 -16.48
CA LEU A 803 38.47 -21.99 -17.93
C LEU A 803 38.43 -20.63 -18.65
N VAL A 804 39.27 -20.49 -19.66
CA VAL A 804 39.39 -19.30 -20.51
C VAL A 804 39.48 -19.70 -21.99
N TRP A 805 38.92 -18.87 -22.87
CA TRP A 805 39.09 -19.06 -24.31
C TRP A 805 40.46 -18.59 -24.78
N THR A 806 41.02 -19.22 -25.81
CA THR A 806 42.35 -18.87 -26.37
C THR A 806 42.44 -17.45 -26.93
N ASN A 807 41.32 -16.80 -27.27
CA ASN A 807 41.27 -15.40 -27.70
C ASN A 807 41.22 -14.39 -26.52
N GLY A 808 40.98 -14.87 -25.29
CA GLY A 808 40.83 -14.05 -24.09
C GLY A 808 39.40 -13.76 -23.64
N ASP A 809 38.38 -14.23 -24.38
CA ASP A 809 36.97 -14.00 -24.03
C ASP A 809 36.55 -14.74 -22.76
N ALA A 810 35.54 -14.20 -22.08
CA ALA A 810 34.87 -14.84 -20.95
C ALA A 810 33.96 -15.98 -21.41
N LEU A 811 33.89 -17.06 -20.63
CA LEU A 811 32.98 -18.18 -20.88
C LEU A 811 31.53 -17.76 -20.59
N THR A 812 30.80 -17.38 -21.63
CA THR A 812 29.39 -16.92 -21.56
C THR A 812 28.38 -17.99 -21.97
N TYR A 813 28.82 -19.01 -22.69
CA TYR A 813 28.04 -20.18 -23.08
C TYR A 813 28.83 -21.45 -22.74
N ASP A 814 28.22 -22.38 -22.02
CA ASP A 814 28.82 -23.64 -21.59
C ASP A 814 28.01 -24.83 -22.11
N ASN A 815 28.71 -25.85 -22.59
CA ASN A 815 28.15 -27.14 -23.00
C ASN A 815 29.01 -28.33 -22.51
N ILE A 816 29.74 -28.15 -21.40
CA ILE A 816 30.52 -29.20 -20.74
C ILE A 816 29.60 -30.32 -20.26
N ASN A 817 29.76 -31.51 -20.85
CA ASN A 817 29.05 -32.72 -20.48
C ASN A 817 30.05 -33.87 -20.31
N PRO A 818 30.62 -34.05 -19.10
CA PRO A 818 31.59 -35.11 -18.87
C PRO A 818 30.96 -36.50 -19.03
N CYS A 819 29.68 -36.66 -18.72
CA CYS A 819 29.06 -37.96 -18.42
C CYS A 819 28.84 -38.90 -19.61
N GLY A 820 29.22 -38.51 -20.84
CA GLY A 820 29.14 -39.37 -22.04
C GLY A 820 30.38 -40.25 -22.31
N PHE A 821 31.59 -39.81 -21.92
CA PHE A 821 32.85 -40.55 -22.14
C PHE A 821 33.95 -40.06 -21.17
N CYS A 822 33.62 -40.05 -19.87
CA CYS A 822 34.12 -39.11 -18.87
C CYS A 822 35.64 -38.94 -18.74
N ASN A 823 36.12 -37.80 -19.24
CA ASN A 823 37.22 -37.05 -18.64
C ASN A 823 36.61 -35.81 -17.98
N GLY A 824 36.59 -35.77 -16.66
CA GLY A 824 36.34 -34.52 -15.92
C GLY A 824 37.57 -33.63 -15.93
N ASN A 825 37.41 -32.37 -15.53
CA ASN A 825 38.57 -31.49 -15.38
C ASN A 825 39.52 -32.00 -14.29
N SER A 826 40.83 -31.88 -14.52
CA SER A 826 41.89 -32.24 -13.58
C SER A 826 43.22 -31.68 -14.07
N ALA A 827 44.19 -31.55 -13.16
CA ALA A 827 45.58 -31.09 -13.34
C ALA A 827 46.49 -31.89 -14.31
N SER A 828 45.90 -32.59 -15.29
CA SER A 828 46.56 -33.22 -16.43
C SER A 828 45.72 -33.22 -17.72
N LEU A 829 44.52 -32.62 -17.70
CA LEU A 829 43.48 -32.67 -18.73
C LEU A 829 43.00 -31.27 -19.15
N ASP A 830 43.92 -30.31 -19.15
CA ASP A 830 43.74 -28.85 -19.18
C ASP A 830 43.12 -28.24 -20.47
N TYR A 831 42.60 -29.06 -21.40
CA TYR A 831 42.12 -28.64 -22.72
C TYR A 831 40.80 -29.31 -23.11
N VAL A 832 39.91 -28.54 -23.74
CA VAL A 832 38.54 -28.99 -24.06
C VAL A 832 38.40 -29.48 -25.51
N ILE A 833 37.64 -30.54 -25.69
CA ILE A 833 37.24 -31.12 -26.97
C ILE A 833 35.72 -31.14 -27.12
N MET A 834 35.24 -31.03 -28.36
CA MET A 834 33.83 -31.08 -28.73
C MET A 834 33.50 -32.38 -29.47
N GLN A 835 32.33 -32.97 -29.20
CA GLN A 835 31.90 -34.25 -29.79
C GLN A 835 30.85 -34.09 -30.91
N PRO A 836 30.90 -34.90 -31.98
CA PRO A 836 30.15 -34.66 -33.21
C PRO A 836 28.67 -35.09 -33.17
N TRP A 837 28.20 -35.84 -32.18
CA TRP A 837 26.82 -36.39 -32.18
C TRP A 837 25.79 -35.52 -31.43
N ASP A 838 26.20 -34.74 -30.44
CA ASP A 838 25.33 -33.83 -29.66
C ASP A 838 25.99 -32.45 -29.38
N GLY A 839 27.24 -32.25 -29.79
CA GLY A 839 27.97 -30.99 -29.59
C GLY A 839 28.51 -30.78 -28.17
N GLY A 840 28.34 -31.74 -27.25
CA GLY A 840 28.83 -31.66 -25.87
C GLY A 840 30.36 -31.59 -25.76
N TRP A 841 30.85 -30.97 -24.69
CA TRP A 841 32.28 -30.72 -24.46
C TRP A 841 32.85 -31.59 -23.33
N SER A 842 34.12 -31.99 -23.46
CA SER A 842 34.82 -32.88 -22.51
C SER A 842 36.32 -32.59 -22.47
N PHE A 843 37.03 -33.06 -21.44
CA PHE A 843 38.43 -32.71 -21.18
C PHE A 843 39.44 -33.68 -21.83
N SER A 844 40.63 -33.19 -22.17
CA SER A 844 41.66 -33.95 -22.89
C SER A 844 43.06 -33.47 -22.51
N SER A 845 44.01 -34.40 -22.37
CA SER A 845 45.40 -34.04 -22.07
C SER A 845 46.08 -33.33 -23.24
N GLN A 846 47.08 -32.51 -22.91
CA GLN A 846 47.99 -31.87 -23.88
C GLN A 846 48.71 -32.86 -24.81
N TRP A 847 48.79 -34.14 -24.44
CA TRP A 847 49.52 -35.17 -25.19
C TRP A 847 48.71 -35.78 -26.34
N ASN A 848 47.38 -35.65 -26.32
CA ASN A 848 46.50 -36.20 -27.34
C ASN A 848 46.55 -35.35 -28.62
N SER A 849 46.73 -35.99 -29.78
CA SER A 849 46.60 -35.33 -31.09
C SER A 849 45.21 -35.54 -31.66
N ARG A 850 44.48 -34.46 -31.95
CA ARG A 850 43.14 -34.50 -32.58
C ARG A 850 43.03 -33.47 -33.71
N LYS A 851 41.97 -33.55 -34.51
CA LYS A 851 41.60 -32.45 -35.41
C LYS A 851 41.15 -31.24 -34.56
N TYR A 852 41.13 -30.07 -35.14
CA TYR A 852 40.80 -28.83 -34.44
C TYR A 852 40.13 -27.83 -35.38
N ILE A 853 39.35 -26.92 -34.82
CA ILE A 853 38.69 -25.84 -35.57
C ILE A 853 39.47 -24.55 -35.37
N VAL A 854 39.77 -23.88 -36.49
CA VAL A 854 40.36 -22.54 -36.52
C VAL A 854 39.27 -21.53 -36.89
N GLU A 855 39.21 -20.43 -36.16
CA GLU A 855 38.32 -19.29 -36.35
C GLU A 855 39.17 -18.07 -36.75
N ILE A 856 38.89 -17.43 -37.89
CA ILE A 856 39.60 -16.22 -38.37
C ILE A 856 38.60 -15.06 -38.52
N PRO A 857 38.78 -13.93 -37.80
CA PRO A 857 37.99 -12.72 -37.98
C PRO A 857 38.23 -12.02 -39.32
N CYS A 858 37.20 -11.35 -39.86
CA CYS A 858 37.23 -10.75 -41.19
C CYS A 858 37.57 -9.23 -41.17
N GLY A 859 38.82 -8.82 -41.42
CA GLY A 859 39.13 -7.41 -41.76
C GLY A 859 40.62 -6.99 -41.90
N GLY A 860 41.00 -6.37 -43.04
CA GLY A 860 42.31 -5.74 -43.29
C GLY A 860 42.33 -4.89 -44.58
N SER A 861 43.03 -3.74 -44.60
CA SER A 861 42.65 -2.53 -45.40
C SER A 861 43.33 -2.23 -46.75
N THR A 862 42.67 -1.40 -47.60
CA THR A 862 43.13 -0.21 -48.40
C THR A 862 42.28 0.03 -49.67
N GLY A 863 41.95 1.26 -50.12
CA GLY A 863 42.01 2.60 -49.51
C GLY A 863 41.48 3.71 -50.46
N SER A 864 40.87 4.79 -49.96
CA SER A 864 40.40 5.97 -50.73
C SER A 864 40.61 7.33 -50.02
N VAL A 865 39.80 8.37 -50.26
CA VAL A 865 39.95 9.71 -49.64
C VAL A 865 38.60 10.26 -49.18
N ILE A 866 38.55 10.67 -47.92
CA ILE A 866 37.40 11.24 -47.23
C ILE A 866 37.57 12.76 -47.11
N THR A 867 36.48 13.50 -47.01
CA THR A 867 36.48 14.95 -46.78
C THR A 867 35.35 15.30 -45.82
N MET A 868 35.72 15.80 -44.65
CA MET A 868 34.80 16.23 -43.58
C MET A 868 34.79 17.75 -43.43
N THR A 869 33.62 18.32 -43.20
CA THR A 869 33.43 19.73 -42.83
C THR A 869 32.89 19.78 -41.40
N CYS A 870 33.67 20.36 -40.50
CA CYS A 870 33.35 20.40 -39.08
C CYS A 870 32.30 21.45 -38.72
N PRO A 871 31.50 21.19 -37.66
CA PRO A 871 30.81 22.25 -36.93
C PRO A 871 31.81 23.31 -36.44
N SER A 872 31.32 24.53 -36.21
CA SER A 872 32.13 25.59 -35.58
C SER A 872 32.22 25.36 -34.08
N ASP A 873 33.29 25.86 -33.45
CA ASP A 873 33.40 25.92 -32.00
C ASP A 873 32.18 26.64 -31.38
N MET A 874 31.69 26.11 -30.26
CA MET A 874 30.52 26.64 -29.56
C MET A 874 30.84 26.94 -28.09
N THR A 875 30.14 27.93 -27.54
CA THR A 875 30.24 28.29 -26.11
C THR A 875 28.86 28.29 -25.51
N LEU A 876 28.69 27.54 -24.44
CA LEU A 876 27.47 27.45 -23.64
C LEU A 876 27.78 27.93 -22.22
N THR A 877 26.76 28.29 -21.46
CA THR A 877 26.90 28.67 -20.04
C THR A 877 26.00 27.76 -19.24
N LEU A 878 26.53 27.14 -18.19
CA LEU A 878 25.73 26.35 -17.25
C LEU A 878 24.62 27.24 -16.66
N PRO A 879 23.37 26.74 -16.61
CA PRO A 879 22.35 27.31 -15.74
C PRO A 879 22.89 27.47 -14.32
N ASN A 880 22.46 28.51 -13.62
CA ASN A 880 23.06 28.85 -12.32
C ASN A 880 22.71 27.74 -11.31
N GLY A 881 23.73 27.20 -10.64
CA GLY A 881 23.61 26.03 -9.75
C GLY A 881 23.82 24.66 -10.42
N ALA A 882 23.59 24.54 -11.73
CA ALA A 882 23.78 23.28 -12.43
C ALA A 882 25.26 22.88 -12.49
N THR A 883 25.58 21.65 -12.09
CA THR A 883 26.95 21.09 -12.19
C THR A 883 27.23 20.52 -13.59
N THR A 884 26.18 20.20 -14.35
CA THR A 884 26.22 19.72 -15.74
C THR A 884 25.04 20.29 -16.55
N MET A 885 25.15 20.34 -17.89
CA MET A 885 24.05 20.64 -18.81
C MET A 885 24.09 19.73 -20.03
N GLU A 886 22.93 19.46 -20.64
CA GLU A 886 22.86 18.74 -21.92
C GLU A 886 23.42 19.59 -23.04
N VAL A 887 24.22 18.98 -23.93
CA VAL A 887 24.86 19.68 -25.04
C VAL A 887 24.47 19.03 -26.37
N HIS A 888 23.67 19.75 -27.15
CA HIS A 888 23.38 19.38 -28.53
C HIS A 888 24.25 20.16 -29.52
N TYR A 889 24.78 19.44 -30.50
CA TYR A 889 25.47 19.97 -31.67
C TYR A 889 25.13 19.12 -32.90
N ALA A 890 25.23 19.71 -34.09
CA ALA A 890 25.03 18.96 -35.34
C ALA A 890 26.29 18.12 -35.66
N PRO A 891 26.16 16.88 -36.15
CA PRO A 891 27.30 16.07 -36.56
C PRO A 891 28.02 16.70 -37.78
N PRO A 892 29.31 16.38 -38.02
CA PRO A 892 30.04 16.87 -39.17
C PRO A 892 29.46 16.40 -40.51
N MET A 893 29.56 17.24 -41.54
CA MET A 893 29.17 16.87 -42.90
C MET A 893 30.32 16.12 -43.57
N ILE A 894 30.11 14.86 -43.94
CA ILE A 894 31.12 13.95 -44.49
C ILE A 894 30.83 13.51 -45.93
N THR A 895 31.88 13.40 -46.74
CA THR A 895 31.85 12.84 -48.10
C THR A 895 33.09 11.97 -48.35
N THR A 896 33.01 11.00 -49.27
CA THR A 896 34.17 10.18 -49.71
C THR A 896 34.23 10.08 -51.23
N THR A 897 35.43 9.79 -51.71
CA THR A 897 35.74 9.36 -53.07
C THR A 897 35.81 7.84 -53.23
N CYS A 898 35.57 7.04 -52.17
CA CYS A 898 35.46 5.59 -52.26
C CYS A 898 34.40 5.19 -53.30
N ALA A 899 34.81 4.49 -54.36
CA ALA A 899 33.91 4.09 -55.44
C ALA A 899 32.81 3.11 -54.98
N ASN A 900 33.04 2.40 -53.86
CA ASN A 900 32.09 1.50 -53.24
C ASN A 900 31.18 2.22 -52.21
N GLY A 901 31.39 3.51 -51.96
CA GLY A 901 30.67 4.28 -50.95
C GLY A 901 30.99 3.82 -49.53
N GLY A 902 29.94 3.54 -48.74
CA GLY A 902 30.06 3.06 -47.36
C GLY A 902 30.78 4.03 -46.44
N LEU A 903 30.37 5.30 -46.46
CA LEU A 903 30.74 6.26 -45.43
C LEU A 903 30.09 5.86 -44.12
N ASP A 904 30.93 5.62 -43.12
CA ASP A 904 30.50 5.52 -41.73
C ASP A 904 31.21 6.63 -40.95
N PHE A 905 30.55 7.23 -39.96
CA PHE A 905 31.15 8.32 -39.18
C PHE A 905 30.80 8.17 -37.71
N ASN A 906 31.83 8.11 -36.89
CA ASN A 906 31.72 7.78 -35.48
C ASN A 906 32.38 8.86 -34.62
N LEU A 907 31.78 9.14 -33.47
CA LEU A 907 32.42 9.98 -32.46
C LEU A 907 33.55 9.16 -31.82
N ILE A 908 34.79 9.61 -31.96
CA ILE A 908 35.97 8.89 -31.42
C ILE A 908 36.56 9.53 -30.17
N ASN A 909 36.25 10.80 -29.91
CA ASN A 909 36.67 11.50 -28.70
C ASN A 909 35.73 12.67 -28.41
N GLY A 910 35.59 13.02 -27.13
CA GLY A 910 34.67 14.04 -26.66
C GLY A 910 33.28 13.48 -26.33
N ILE A 911 32.39 14.39 -26.01
CA ILE A 911 31.02 14.10 -25.55
C ILE A 911 30.06 13.95 -26.73
N ALA A 912 29.08 13.06 -26.61
CA ALA A 912 28.05 12.90 -27.64
C ALA A 912 27.05 14.06 -27.63
N SER A 913 26.41 14.31 -28.77
CA SER A 913 25.31 15.27 -28.88
C SER A 913 24.11 14.71 -28.09
N GLY A 914 23.66 15.44 -27.07
CA GLY A 914 22.71 14.96 -26.05
C GLY A 914 23.36 14.43 -24.75
N ALA A 915 24.67 14.63 -24.55
CA ALA A 915 25.35 14.24 -23.30
C ALA A 915 25.40 15.41 -22.29
N PHE A 916 25.35 15.06 -21.00
CA PHE A 916 25.46 15.99 -19.88
C PHE A 916 26.91 16.29 -19.51
N VAL A 917 27.30 17.57 -19.48
CA VAL A 917 28.66 18.00 -19.11
C VAL A 917 28.74 19.25 -18.25
N GLY A 918 29.72 19.24 -17.34
CA GLY A 918 30.02 20.37 -16.46
C GLY A 918 30.99 21.40 -17.04
N ALA A 919 31.29 22.41 -16.23
CA ALA A 919 32.12 23.55 -16.60
C ALA A 919 33.50 23.11 -17.09
N GLY A 920 33.84 23.46 -18.32
CA GLY A 920 35.07 23.05 -18.99
C GLY A 920 35.00 23.20 -20.50
N THR A 921 36.16 23.14 -21.16
CA THR A 921 36.23 23.04 -22.62
C THR A 921 36.37 21.58 -23.01
N HIS A 922 35.35 21.05 -23.67
CA HIS A 922 35.27 19.69 -24.16
C HIS A 922 35.64 19.67 -25.64
N VAL A 923 36.58 18.81 -26.03
CA VAL A 923 37.07 18.69 -27.41
C VAL A 923 36.36 17.52 -28.06
N ILE A 924 35.66 17.77 -29.16
CA ILE A 924 34.84 16.78 -29.88
C ILE A 924 35.58 16.40 -31.16
N SER A 925 35.92 15.13 -31.32
CA SER A 925 36.55 14.59 -32.52
C SER A 925 35.71 13.45 -33.09
N TYR A 926 35.32 13.60 -34.34
CA TYR A 926 34.71 12.54 -35.15
C TYR A 926 35.76 11.94 -36.09
N GLU A 927 35.66 10.64 -36.32
CA GLU A 927 36.37 9.91 -37.35
C GLU A 927 35.37 9.45 -38.40
N GLY A 928 35.61 9.85 -39.63
CA GLY A 928 34.92 9.35 -40.79
C GLY A 928 35.74 8.25 -41.43
N THR A 929 35.17 7.06 -41.59
CA THR A 929 35.78 5.96 -42.35
C THR A 929 34.95 5.64 -43.60
N ASP A 930 35.57 5.00 -44.58
CA ASP A 930 34.88 4.54 -45.79
C ASP A 930 35.09 3.05 -46.04
N ALA A 931 34.23 2.44 -46.86
CA ALA A 931 34.30 1.00 -47.16
C ALA A 931 35.52 0.57 -48.01
N CYS A 932 36.39 1.51 -48.38
CA CYS A 932 37.70 1.22 -48.94
C CYS A 932 38.78 1.15 -47.83
N GLY A 933 38.46 1.53 -46.59
CA GLY A 933 39.35 1.48 -45.43
C GLY A 933 40.23 2.72 -45.26
N SER A 934 39.83 3.87 -45.79
CA SER A 934 40.43 5.15 -45.43
C SER A 934 39.70 5.80 -44.26
N SER A 935 40.41 6.71 -43.58
CA SER A 935 39.92 7.45 -42.42
C SER A 935 40.37 8.91 -42.49
N GLU A 936 39.49 9.82 -42.08
CA GLU A 936 39.81 11.22 -41.81
C GLU A 936 39.13 11.70 -40.52
N THR A 937 39.73 12.68 -39.84
CA THR A 937 39.22 13.18 -38.56
C THR A 937 38.85 14.65 -38.59
N CYS A 938 37.79 14.99 -37.87
CA CYS A 938 37.22 16.32 -37.77
C CYS A 938 37.06 16.69 -36.31
N THR A 939 37.62 17.84 -35.88
CA THR A 939 37.60 18.28 -34.48
C THR A 939 37.10 19.71 -34.33
N PHE A 940 36.27 19.94 -33.32
CA PHE A 940 35.81 21.25 -32.84
C PHE A 940 35.62 21.20 -31.32
N THR A 941 35.34 22.34 -30.69
CA THR A 941 35.30 22.47 -29.22
C THR A 941 34.00 23.06 -28.71
N ILE A 942 33.61 22.60 -27.52
CA ILE A 942 32.43 23.05 -26.77
C ILE A 942 32.93 23.59 -25.43
N THR A 943 32.91 24.91 -25.27
CA THR A 943 33.27 25.54 -23.99
C THR A 943 32.03 25.78 -23.16
N VAL A 944 31.86 24.99 -22.11
CA VAL A 944 30.80 25.16 -21.10
C VAL A 944 31.36 26.05 -19.99
N GLN A 945 30.90 27.29 -19.93
CA GLN A 945 31.29 28.26 -18.90
C GLN A 945 30.46 28.04 -17.64
N ALA A 946 31.08 28.16 -16.46
CA ALA A 946 30.34 28.15 -15.21
C ALA A 946 29.38 29.34 -15.15
N GLY A 947 28.12 29.09 -14.80
CA GLY A 947 27.12 30.14 -14.60
C GLY A 947 27.63 31.17 -13.59
N SER A 948 27.45 32.45 -13.90
CA SER A 948 27.80 33.52 -12.97
C SER A 948 26.86 33.47 -11.76
N THR A 949 27.41 33.22 -10.57
CA THR A 949 26.67 33.13 -9.30
C THR A 949 25.74 34.33 -9.09
N GLY A 950 24.46 34.13 -9.40
CA GLY A 950 23.36 35.05 -9.10
C GLY A 950 22.42 34.38 -8.10
N GLY A 951 22.68 34.43 -6.78
CA GLY A 951 22.85 35.70 -6.08
C GLY A 951 21.51 36.42 -5.84
N GLY A 952 20.38 35.77 -6.14
CA GLY A 952 19.01 36.28 -5.93
C GLY A 952 17.96 35.25 -5.50
N CYS A 953 18.32 33.97 -5.37
CA CYS A 953 17.44 32.91 -4.85
C CYS A 953 17.16 33.09 -3.35
N SER A 954 16.05 32.51 -2.88
CA SER A 954 15.71 32.43 -1.45
C SER A 954 16.76 31.65 -0.64
N GLY A 955 16.84 31.93 0.66
CA GLY A 955 17.79 31.29 1.59
C GLY A 955 17.40 29.85 1.96
N GLU A 956 17.89 29.34 3.08
CA GLU A 956 17.32 28.12 3.67
C GLU A 956 15.89 28.38 4.14
N ILE A 957 14.98 27.42 3.91
CA ILE A 957 13.58 27.50 4.33
C ILE A 957 13.38 26.52 5.50
N THR A 958 12.79 27.00 6.60
CA THR A 958 12.56 26.15 7.78
C THR A 958 11.50 25.08 7.43
N GLY A 959 11.80 23.82 7.74
CA GLY A 959 10.95 22.68 7.34
C GLY A 959 11.31 22.06 5.99
N PHE A 960 12.34 22.57 5.30
CA PHE A 960 12.82 22.02 4.03
C PHE A 960 14.33 21.76 4.05
N THR A 961 14.76 20.82 3.21
CA THR A 961 16.15 20.57 2.85
C THR A 961 16.39 21.15 1.45
N THR A 962 17.32 22.10 1.32
CA THR A 962 17.71 22.64 0.01
C THR A 962 18.33 21.54 -0.86
N LEU A 963 17.74 21.28 -2.04
CA LEU A 963 18.29 20.33 -3.02
C LEU A 963 19.31 20.98 -3.96
N GLY A 964 19.07 22.24 -4.33
CA GLY A 964 19.98 23.02 -5.19
C GLY A 964 19.26 24.05 -6.05
N GLU A 965 20.01 24.69 -6.94
CA GLU A 965 19.51 25.59 -7.98
C GLU A 965 19.61 24.88 -9.34
N PHE A 966 18.54 24.91 -10.13
CA PHE A 966 18.46 24.34 -11.48
C PHE A 966 17.67 25.30 -12.38
N GLY A 967 18.10 25.47 -13.64
CA GLY A 967 17.47 26.45 -14.53
C GLY A 967 17.53 27.89 -13.99
N THR A 968 16.36 28.46 -13.71
CA THR A 968 16.18 29.77 -13.03
C THR A 968 15.55 29.63 -11.65
N SER A 969 15.42 28.42 -11.11
CA SER A 969 14.66 28.11 -9.90
C SER A 969 15.54 27.44 -8.84
N LYS A 970 15.10 27.50 -7.58
CA LYS A 970 15.73 26.81 -6.45
C LYS A 970 14.76 25.79 -5.86
N TYR A 971 15.26 24.58 -5.62
CA TYR A 971 14.45 23.40 -5.32
C TYR A 971 14.69 22.93 -3.88
N TYR A 972 13.63 22.49 -3.24
CA TYR A 972 13.57 22.20 -1.82
C TYR A 972 12.74 20.94 -1.58
N LEU A 973 13.29 19.97 -0.85
CA LEU A 973 12.57 18.78 -0.39
C LEU A 973 11.94 19.07 0.97
N SER A 974 10.66 18.79 1.15
CA SER A 974 10.00 18.92 2.45
C SER A 974 10.61 17.94 3.46
N ASN A 975 10.84 18.39 4.69
CA ASN A 975 11.32 17.49 5.75
C ASN A 975 10.19 16.61 6.30
N ASP A 976 8.95 17.13 6.25
CA ASP A 976 7.72 16.47 6.67
C ASP A 976 6.90 15.96 5.47
N ILE A 977 5.99 15.03 5.72
CA ILE A 977 5.05 14.50 4.72
C ILE A 977 3.75 15.32 4.66
N SER A 978 3.18 15.45 3.47
CA SER A 978 1.95 16.21 3.22
C SER A 978 1.14 15.57 2.09
N ARG A 979 -0.13 15.97 1.97
CA ARG A 979 -1.00 15.60 0.84
C ARG A 979 -0.73 16.53 -0.34
N PRO A 980 -1.02 16.15 -1.59
CA PRO A 980 -0.54 16.89 -2.75
C PRO A 980 -1.06 18.33 -2.87
N THR A 981 -2.33 18.59 -2.52
CA THR A 981 -2.87 19.96 -2.49
C THR A 981 -2.27 20.81 -1.39
N ASP A 982 -2.03 20.21 -0.22
CA ASP A 982 -1.45 20.90 0.95
C ASP A 982 0.01 21.24 0.67
N ALA A 983 0.73 20.31 0.03
CA ALA A 983 2.09 20.48 -0.46
C ALA A 983 2.20 21.60 -1.50
N GLN A 984 1.23 21.69 -2.44
CA GLN A 984 1.12 22.81 -3.37
C GLN A 984 0.87 24.15 -2.67
N ALA A 985 -0.09 24.21 -1.73
CA ALA A 985 -0.39 25.44 -0.99
C ALA A 985 0.80 25.93 -0.17
N VAL A 986 1.60 25.02 0.41
CA VAL A 986 2.87 25.38 1.07
C VAL A 986 3.89 25.91 0.06
N ALA A 987 3.98 25.33 -1.15
CA ALA A 987 4.87 25.83 -2.19
C ALA A 987 4.52 27.26 -2.64
N GLU A 988 3.23 27.53 -2.89
CA GLU A 988 2.73 28.87 -3.23
C GLU A 988 3.02 29.90 -2.13
N SER A 989 2.88 29.49 -0.85
CA SER A 989 3.17 30.38 0.29
C SER A 989 4.63 30.85 0.36
N HIS A 990 5.55 30.11 -0.28
CA HIS A 990 6.97 30.47 -0.41
C HIS A 990 7.31 31.15 -1.75
N GLY A 991 6.30 31.43 -2.59
CA GLY A 991 6.48 32.04 -3.92
C GLY A 991 6.92 31.04 -5.00
N GLY A 992 6.64 29.76 -4.80
CA GLY A 992 6.94 28.66 -5.71
C GLY A 992 5.72 27.80 -6.04
N TYR A 993 5.98 26.62 -6.62
CA TYR A 993 4.97 25.59 -6.91
C TYR A 993 5.55 24.22 -6.50
N LEU A 994 4.72 23.19 -6.41
CA LEU A 994 5.22 21.82 -6.52
C LEU A 994 5.99 21.70 -7.84
N THR A 995 7.14 21.06 -7.79
CA THR A 995 8.14 21.14 -8.84
C THR A 995 7.55 20.78 -10.18
N THR A 996 7.79 21.63 -11.16
CA THR A 996 7.58 21.27 -12.55
C THR A 996 8.79 20.53 -13.08
N ILE A 997 8.58 19.76 -14.14
CA ILE A 997 9.64 18.99 -14.79
C ILE A 997 9.47 19.12 -16.30
N SER A 998 10.24 20.04 -16.87
CA SER A 998 10.22 20.43 -18.28
C SER A 998 11.13 19.54 -19.16
N SER A 999 12.03 18.77 -18.55
CA SER A 999 13.06 17.97 -19.23
C SER A 999 13.53 16.76 -18.40
N GLN A 1000 14.13 15.76 -19.06
CA GLN A 1000 14.83 14.64 -18.40
C GLN A 1000 15.92 15.14 -17.43
N SER A 1001 16.60 16.24 -17.78
CA SER A 1001 17.68 16.79 -16.95
C SER A 1001 17.21 17.35 -15.60
N GLU A 1002 15.98 17.88 -15.58
CA GLU A 1002 15.31 18.35 -14.36
C GLU A 1002 14.79 17.17 -13.55
N ASN A 1003 14.25 16.16 -14.24
CA ASN A 1003 13.82 14.89 -13.65
C ASN A 1003 14.96 14.20 -12.89
N ASP A 1004 16.11 14.07 -13.54
CA ASP A 1004 17.30 13.42 -13.00
C ASP A 1004 17.92 14.23 -11.85
N PHE A 1005 17.91 15.57 -11.95
CA PHE A 1005 18.34 16.45 -10.86
C PHE A 1005 17.49 16.22 -9.59
N ILE A 1006 16.17 16.15 -9.73
CA ILE A 1006 15.28 15.89 -8.59
C ILE A 1006 15.50 14.46 -8.06
N GLN A 1007 15.47 13.45 -8.94
CA GLN A 1007 15.64 12.03 -8.61
C GLN A 1007 16.92 11.75 -7.81
N GLN A 1008 18.05 12.33 -8.21
CA GLN A 1008 19.35 12.11 -7.54
C GLN A 1008 19.44 12.76 -6.15
N ASN A 1009 18.53 13.68 -5.82
CA ASN A 1009 18.51 14.44 -4.58
C ASN A 1009 17.34 14.06 -3.64
N ILE A 1010 16.57 13.02 -3.97
CA ILE A 1010 15.52 12.45 -3.11
C ILE A 1010 15.85 11.01 -2.70
N SER A 1011 15.45 10.61 -1.49
CA SER A 1011 15.70 9.27 -0.93
C SER A 1011 14.44 8.41 -0.76
N GLU A 1012 13.27 8.96 -1.07
CA GLU A 1012 11.95 8.35 -0.90
C GLU A 1012 11.00 8.87 -1.99
N MET A 1013 9.80 8.28 -2.12
CA MET A 1013 8.81 8.77 -3.10
C MET A 1013 8.25 10.13 -2.70
N VAL A 1014 8.29 11.08 -3.64
CA VAL A 1014 7.89 12.49 -3.41
C VAL A 1014 6.77 12.92 -4.34
N TYR A 1015 5.88 13.82 -3.90
CA TYR A 1015 4.98 14.53 -4.83
C TYR A 1015 5.74 15.53 -5.71
N ILE A 1016 5.33 15.59 -6.97
CA ILE A 1016 5.71 16.61 -7.96
C ILE A 1016 4.44 17.36 -8.42
N GLY A 1017 4.59 18.44 -9.19
CA GLY A 1017 3.49 19.36 -9.47
C GLY A 1017 2.46 18.93 -10.52
N LEU A 1018 2.56 17.72 -11.06
CA LEU A 1018 1.68 17.22 -12.11
C LEU A 1018 0.43 16.57 -11.48
N HIS A 1019 -0.74 16.90 -12.01
CA HIS A 1019 -2.01 16.39 -11.54
C HIS A 1019 -3.07 16.47 -12.65
N ASP A 1020 -4.24 15.89 -12.45
CA ASP A 1020 -5.43 16.09 -13.29
C ASP A 1020 -6.72 16.35 -12.49
N GLN A 1021 -6.59 16.65 -11.19
CA GLN A 1021 -7.70 16.89 -10.23
C GLN A 1021 -8.83 17.83 -10.70
N ASN A 1022 -8.54 18.74 -11.63
CA ASN A 1022 -9.49 19.72 -12.14
C ASN A 1022 -10.31 19.16 -13.32
N THR A 1023 -9.78 18.18 -14.05
CA THR A 1023 -10.45 17.48 -15.16
C THR A 1023 -9.78 16.12 -15.39
N GLU A 1024 -10.39 15.08 -14.83
CA GLU A 1024 -10.03 13.66 -14.99
C GLU A 1024 -9.48 13.32 -16.40
N GLY A 1025 -8.28 12.77 -16.43
CA GLY A 1025 -7.54 12.39 -17.63
C GLY A 1025 -6.74 13.52 -18.30
N ILE A 1026 -6.82 14.77 -17.83
CA ILE A 1026 -6.08 15.92 -18.38
C ILE A 1026 -4.96 16.35 -17.42
N LEU A 1027 -3.77 15.81 -17.66
CA LEU A 1027 -2.57 16.16 -16.88
C LEU A 1027 -2.13 17.61 -17.14
N GLU A 1028 -2.05 18.37 -16.07
CA GLU A 1028 -1.56 19.76 -16.03
C GLU A 1028 -0.64 19.99 -14.83
N TRP A 1029 0.31 20.91 -14.97
CA TRP A 1029 1.15 21.35 -13.86
C TRP A 1029 0.42 22.44 -13.07
N PHE A 1030 0.57 22.45 -11.74
CA PHE A 1030 -0.02 23.48 -10.88
C PHE A 1030 0.34 24.93 -11.27
N ASN A 1031 1.50 25.17 -11.91
CA ASN A 1031 1.91 26.51 -12.39
C ASN A 1031 1.29 26.90 -13.75
N GLY A 1032 0.53 26.01 -14.38
CA GLY A 1032 -0.09 26.20 -15.70
C GLY A 1032 0.87 26.05 -16.89
N GLU A 1033 2.09 25.57 -16.69
CA GLU A 1033 3.01 25.28 -17.80
C GLU A 1033 2.56 24.07 -18.62
N ALA A 1034 2.96 24.05 -19.89
CA ALA A 1034 2.62 22.94 -20.78
C ALA A 1034 3.45 21.69 -20.45
N LEU A 1035 2.80 20.53 -20.41
CA LEU A 1035 3.47 19.24 -20.23
C LEU A 1035 4.38 18.89 -21.43
N SER A 1036 5.61 19.40 -21.42
CA SER A 1036 6.62 19.18 -22.47
C SER A 1036 7.44 17.90 -22.28
N PHE A 1037 7.48 17.39 -21.05
CA PHE A 1037 8.19 16.18 -20.65
C PHE A 1037 7.29 15.39 -19.71
N ASN A 1038 7.18 14.08 -19.93
CA ASN A 1038 6.29 13.20 -19.18
C ASN A 1038 7.00 11.86 -18.92
N ASN A 1039 7.19 11.51 -17.64
CA ASN A 1039 7.81 10.25 -17.22
C ASN A 1039 6.84 9.33 -16.45
N VAL A 1040 5.53 9.47 -16.66
CA VAL A 1040 4.49 8.57 -16.11
C VAL A 1040 4.66 7.15 -16.65
N ASN A 1041 4.90 6.19 -15.75
CA ASN A 1041 5.12 4.78 -16.07
C ASN A 1041 4.34 3.86 -15.10
N PRO A 1042 3.00 3.73 -15.22
CA PRO A 1042 2.16 3.07 -14.20
C PRO A 1042 2.48 1.59 -13.99
N CYS A 1043 3.03 0.92 -15.00
CA CYS A 1043 3.21 -0.53 -15.01
C CYS A 1043 4.49 -1.01 -14.30
N GLY A 1044 5.27 -0.11 -13.70
CA GLY A 1044 6.53 -0.44 -13.01
C GLY A 1044 6.39 -0.66 -11.49
N PHE A 1045 5.55 0.14 -10.81
CA PHE A 1045 5.40 0.09 -9.35
C PHE A 1045 4.08 0.70 -8.82
N CYS A 1046 3.10 1.01 -9.67
CA CYS A 1046 2.29 2.21 -9.44
C CYS A 1046 0.81 2.14 -9.83
N ASN A 1047 0.04 3.09 -9.29
CA ASN A 1047 -1.38 3.24 -9.58
C ASN A 1047 -1.55 3.90 -10.96
N GLU A 1048 -2.61 3.53 -11.67
CA GLU A 1048 -3.03 4.20 -12.90
C GLU A 1048 -3.79 5.50 -12.61
N ASN A 1049 -3.84 6.37 -13.63
CA ASN A 1049 -4.64 7.57 -13.57
C ASN A 1049 -6.12 7.20 -13.53
N SER A 1050 -6.83 7.70 -12.53
CA SER A 1050 -8.24 7.38 -12.25
C SER A 1050 -8.84 8.42 -11.32
N ALA A 1051 -10.17 8.50 -11.27
CA ALA A 1051 -10.97 9.54 -10.60
C ALA A 1051 -10.73 9.82 -9.10
N ASP A 1052 -9.85 9.07 -8.43
CA ASP A 1052 -9.41 9.32 -7.05
C ASP A 1052 -7.88 9.48 -6.93
N MET A 1053 -7.13 9.27 -8.02
CA MET A 1053 -5.67 9.13 -8.12
C MET A 1053 -4.99 10.37 -8.73
N ASP A 1054 -5.55 11.56 -8.50
CA ASP A 1054 -5.37 12.73 -9.36
C ASP A 1054 -3.97 13.38 -9.37
N TYR A 1055 -2.98 12.84 -8.64
CA TYR A 1055 -1.72 13.53 -8.33
C TYR A 1055 -0.50 12.64 -8.54
N VAL A 1056 0.57 13.24 -9.02
CA VAL A 1056 1.74 12.50 -9.47
C VAL A 1056 2.88 12.51 -8.44
N ILE A 1057 3.47 11.34 -8.23
CA ILE A 1057 4.66 11.12 -7.38
C ILE A 1057 5.83 10.61 -8.21
N MET A 1058 7.05 11.01 -7.86
CA MET A 1058 8.30 10.52 -8.44
C MET A 1058 8.93 9.43 -7.56
N ALA A 1059 9.45 8.37 -8.18
CA ALA A 1059 10.27 7.35 -7.52
C ALA A 1059 11.75 7.71 -7.41
N PRO A 1060 12.41 7.49 -6.25
CA PRO A 1060 13.81 7.85 -6.03
C PRO A 1060 14.81 6.88 -6.67
N TRP A 1061 14.40 5.70 -7.14
CA TRP A 1061 15.32 4.67 -7.68
C TRP A 1061 15.50 4.74 -9.20
N ASN A 1062 14.57 5.37 -9.94
CA ASN A 1062 14.63 5.51 -11.39
C ASN A 1062 14.04 6.83 -11.94
N GLY A 1063 13.38 7.64 -11.11
CA GLY A 1063 12.79 8.92 -11.54
C GLY A 1063 11.47 8.77 -12.28
N ASP A 1064 10.90 7.58 -12.34
CA ASP A 1064 9.59 7.30 -12.95
C ASP A 1064 8.46 7.89 -12.13
N TRP A 1065 7.38 8.27 -12.80
CA TRP A 1065 6.23 8.89 -12.19
C TRP A 1065 5.04 7.92 -12.07
N SER A 1066 4.28 8.10 -10.99
CA SER A 1066 3.15 7.28 -10.57
C SER A 1066 1.99 8.17 -10.17
N PHE A 1067 0.76 7.68 -10.34
CA PHE A 1067 -0.40 8.31 -9.72
C PHE A 1067 -0.52 7.93 -8.24
N SER A 1068 -1.10 8.82 -7.46
CA SER A 1068 -1.26 8.70 -6.02
C SER A 1068 -2.48 9.49 -5.59
N ASN A 1069 -3.41 8.83 -4.91
CA ASN A 1069 -4.62 9.47 -4.46
C ASN A 1069 -4.39 10.66 -3.52
N PHE A 1070 -5.41 11.50 -3.45
CA PHE A 1070 -5.49 12.66 -2.58
C PHE A 1070 -5.18 12.38 -1.10
N TYR A 1071 -5.49 11.17 -0.62
CA TYR A 1071 -5.40 10.80 0.79
C TYR A 1071 -3.99 10.42 1.24
N ASN A 1072 -3.08 10.13 0.30
CA ASN A 1072 -1.71 9.73 0.60
C ASN A 1072 -0.87 10.93 1.08
N ASN A 1073 -0.11 10.75 2.16
CA ASN A 1073 0.87 11.73 2.64
C ASN A 1073 2.27 11.30 2.18
N ARG A 1074 3.02 12.20 1.54
CA ARG A 1074 4.42 11.99 1.16
C ARG A 1074 5.23 13.27 1.30
N LYS A 1075 6.56 13.16 1.32
CA LYS A 1075 7.40 14.34 1.09
C LYS A 1075 7.14 14.88 -0.32
N TYR A 1076 7.59 16.09 -0.58
CA TYR A 1076 7.36 16.74 -1.85
C TYR A 1076 8.51 17.68 -2.21
N VAL A 1077 8.66 17.94 -3.50
CA VAL A 1077 9.69 18.84 -4.01
C VAL A 1077 9.02 20.12 -4.46
N MET A 1078 9.45 21.23 -3.86
CA MET A 1078 9.01 22.60 -4.14
C MET A 1078 10.06 23.30 -4.99
N GLU A 1079 9.60 24.00 -6.02
CA GLU A 1079 10.40 24.83 -6.93
C GLU A 1079 10.08 26.32 -6.71
N ILE A 1080 11.09 27.17 -6.49
CA ILE A 1080 10.92 28.63 -6.32
C ILE A 1080 11.75 29.40 -7.36
N PRO A 1081 11.14 30.18 -8.28
CA PRO A 1081 11.85 30.99 -9.25
C PRO A 1081 12.72 32.12 -8.65
N CYS A 1082 13.99 32.18 -9.05
CA CYS A 1082 14.98 33.14 -8.56
C CYS A 1082 14.94 34.46 -9.35
N GLY A 1083 14.10 35.40 -8.93
CA GLY A 1083 14.10 36.76 -9.51
C GLY A 1083 12.91 37.67 -9.19
N GLY A 1084 11.89 37.17 -8.49
CA GLY A 1084 10.69 37.94 -8.14
C GLY A 1084 10.84 38.79 -6.87
N THR A 1085 10.59 40.10 -6.96
CA THR A 1085 10.41 40.96 -5.78
C THR A 1085 9.06 40.70 -5.11
N SER A 1086 9.02 40.89 -3.79
CA SER A 1086 7.78 40.96 -3.01
C SER A 1086 6.75 41.95 -3.58
N ASN A 1087 5.47 41.60 -3.41
CA ASN A 1087 4.25 42.35 -3.76
C ASN A 1087 3.85 42.41 -5.24
N GLY A 1088 3.16 41.36 -5.71
CA GLY A 1088 2.15 41.44 -6.78
C GLY A 1088 0.77 41.15 -6.18
N ASN A 1089 -0.11 42.15 -6.14
CA ASN A 1089 -1.44 42.02 -5.54
C ASN A 1089 -2.50 42.20 -6.64
N ILE A 1090 -3.47 41.26 -6.76
CA ILE A 1090 -4.69 41.25 -7.61
C ILE A 1090 -4.45 41.42 -9.14
N THR A 1091 -4.86 40.50 -10.02
CA THR A 1091 -6.24 40.04 -10.25
C THR A 1091 -6.32 38.65 -10.92
N GLU A 1092 -7.17 37.75 -10.39
CA GLU A 1092 -7.78 36.69 -11.21
C GLU A 1092 -8.66 37.31 -12.29
N ASN A 1093 -8.60 36.76 -13.51
CA ASN A 1093 -9.54 37.05 -14.57
C ASN A 1093 -10.55 35.90 -14.74
N CYS A 1094 -11.28 35.57 -13.67
CA CYS A 1094 -12.56 34.89 -13.80
C CYS A 1094 -13.62 35.89 -14.32
N PRO A 1095 -14.41 35.56 -15.35
CA PRO A 1095 -15.34 36.50 -15.95
C PRO A 1095 -16.48 36.86 -14.99
N ALA A 1096 -16.48 38.10 -14.51
CA ALA A 1096 -17.56 38.63 -13.69
C ALA A 1096 -18.88 38.72 -14.48
N SER A 1097 -19.92 38.04 -13.99
CA SER A 1097 -21.34 38.26 -14.34
C SER A 1097 -21.71 38.12 -15.84
N ALA A 1098 -22.05 36.91 -16.28
CA ALA A 1098 -22.74 36.71 -17.56
C ALA A 1098 -24.13 37.39 -17.57
N THR A 1099 -24.35 38.39 -18.42
CA THR A 1099 -25.65 39.05 -18.57
C THR A 1099 -26.47 38.38 -19.67
N VAL A 1100 -27.46 37.56 -19.28
CA VAL A 1100 -28.37 36.91 -20.24
C VAL A 1100 -29.47 37.88 -20.68
N THR A 1101 -29.52 38.20 -21.96
CA THR A 1101 -30.63 38.98 -22.55
C THR A 1101 -31.39 38.12 -23.55
N THR A 1102 -32.63 37.74 -23.24
CA THR A 1102 -33.52 37.04 -24.18
C THR A 1102 -34.54 38.02 -24.75
N SER A 1103 -34.68 38.02 -26.07
CA SER A 1103 -35.88 38.58 -26.72
C SER A 1103 -37.03 37.58 -26.58
N VAL A 1104 -38.26 38.09 -26.41
CA VAL A 1104 -39.44 37.25 -26.17
C VAL A 1104 -39.67 36.31 -27.35
N GLY A 1105 -39.44 35.01 -27.15
CA GLY A 1105 -39.69 33.94 -28.12
C GLY A 1105 -38.47 33.14 -28.60
N ALA A 1106 -37.26 33.43 -28.14
CA ALA A 1106 -36.06 32.66 -28.51
C ALA A 1106 -35.86 31.40 -27.64
N THR A 1107 -35.47 30.27 -28.25
CA THR A 1107 -35.18 28.98 -27.58
C THR A 1107 -33.69 28.76 -27.26
N THR A 1108 -32.81 29.68 -27.64
CA THR A 1108 -31.37 29.64 -27.36
C THR A 1108 -30.86 31.06 -27.04
N ALA A 1109 -29.87 31.15 -26.16
CA ALA A 1109 -29.21 32.40 -25.77
C ALA A 1109 -27.75 32.41 -26.23
N ILE A 1110 -27.22 33.58 -26.58
CA ILE A 1110 -25.81 33.78 -26.94
C ILE A 1110 -25.14 34.49 -25.76
N ILE A 1111 -24.06 33.90 -25.25
CA ILE A 1111 -23.22 34.46 -24.19
C ILE A 1111 -22.00 35.08 -24.85
N ASN A 1112 -21.76 36.38 -24.62
CA ASN A 1112 -20.56 37.08 -25.09
C ASN A 1112 -19.73 37.50 -23.88
N PHE A 1113 -18.46 37.15 -23.89
CA PHE A 1113 -17.46 37.65 -22.94
C PHE A 1113 -16.71 38.83 -23.57
N SER A 1114 -16.26 39.79 -22.76
CA SER A 1114 -15.32 40.84 -23.18
C SER A 1114 -14.09 40.80 -22.26
N PRO A 1115 -12.90 41.18 -22.77
CA PRO A 1115 -11.63 41.07 -22.02
C PRO A 1115 -11.54 42.04 -20.83
#